data_AF-A0A834MF97-F1
#
_entry.id   AF-A0A834MF97-F1
#
_cell.length_a   1.000
_cell.length_b   1.000
_cell.length_c   1.000
_cell.angle_alpha   90.00
_cell.angle_beta   90.00
_cell.angle_gamma   90.00
#
_symmetry.space_group_name_H-M   'P 1'
#
loop_
_entity.id
_entity.type
_entity.pdbx_description
1 polymer ?
#
loop_
_entity_poly.entity_id
_entity_poly.type
_entity_poly.pdbx_seq_one_letter_code
_entity_poly.pdbx_strand_id
1 'polypeptide(L)'
;MGSTLEAVEGLDVDPVKPERCSEFQTNFCCIYEETKRTMSKVSGMSIISVESVLEPQDALNIVSKTRQEFNTGVTRSYEFRAKQLKNLERFLRENEQEIADALYLDFRKPPHETYTLEVDVILGSVKNTLKHLKEWMCPEKPSKGLINILDQVRIYSDPLGVVLIIGAWNYPIYLTLGPLIGAIAGGNCCILKPSEIARHTAQLLYNKLPQYLDKSCFLVFLGGIPETTDLLNQRFDYVFFTGSPQVGRIVYCAAANNLTPCTLELGGKCPTYIDETADIRTATRRILWGKLVNCGQTCVAPDYVLCNKLVEEKFIHHANILLKEFYGDDIKESKDFARIIGSKYFHRLTNLIRNAKVAIGGETNAENLYISPTILIDVKPEDEVMKEEIFGPILPILTINDPEEAIKFINQRDKPLAMYIFTMKRLVQDLFLNGTSCGGVCVNDTLVHLAVENLPFGGVGNSGMGSYHGKNSFDTFVHKKSVLFKNLRRNHNQLKSRVRIFYIVRKTSVTLCGVYPFYVVYLSLPFHYLEMDPNAAVCVRDLVKCYGEKRILDGLCMNVARGTIYGLLGASGCGKTTLLSCIVGRKSIQSGEIWVLGGTPGEKGSGVPGPGVGYMPQDIALVGEFTVKDAVFYFGRLLKMDDKVIKERFRHLSKLLELPPDDRFIKNCSGGQQRRVSFAAAMVHKPELLILDEPTVGVDPVLRERIWDYLVETVRSDKIAVIITTHYIEEAKQADRIGLMRGGKLLAEESPARLLTFFQTETLEEAFLILSRKQEEGRLNNVMENIIKDNEQNGIEPAGSVTSVATFDIAYGSKDELTTVRKTTKIKKDKTSLDGSRIKSLLDKNWKQFYRNITGIIFLLFFPLLQTWCVVNGVGGDVRDLKLGIVNDETMTTSCPDFNINGSAEPYGYGECHFYNLSCRFLDYLDHPMINKIYYKDISQAKVDIQHGTLTGVLYMAKNFTKSYEERIYEGKDAESWLADFGEIKAYLDMSNRQIGATLKYKLYELFYDFQEDLFTQCNWTKRLGNMPIRKHFIFGNEDEPYTIYMIPGTIITMLFFMGATMTSQIIITDRKEGVWDRSIVAGVTSLEITLTHFLIQAAVVLVQTMEILILIFGVYRYSFIGNPVLIIFIAYCAGICGMAYGFWVSAICGDHSQANISVSGGFLPMMLLSGLIWPTEAMPIGLRIFAKCLPFTLIIESMRNVIKKGWALWDVQILQGVGICMFWIVFFGIISIWMIKLKR
;
A
#
# COMPACT_ATOMS: atom_id res chain seq x y z
N MET A 1 -68.43 8.90 -22.51
CA MET A 1 -69.24 8.13 -23.48
C MET A 1 -68.63 8.33 -24.88
N GLY A 2 -68.87 7.42 -25.82
CA GLY A 2 -68.94 7.71 -27.27
C GLY A 2 -67.71 8.30 -28.01
N SER A 3 -66.83 7.42 -28.49
CA SER A 3 -66.46 7.25 -29.92
C SER A 3 -66.57 8.38 -30.99
N THR A 4 -65.54 8.40 -31.87
CA THR A 4 -65.53 8.47 -33.38
C THR A 4 -65.58 9.77 -34.24
N LEU A 5 -64.54 9.88 -35.12
CA LEU A 5 -64.49 10.14 -36.59
C LEU A 5 -64.48 11.55 -37.28
N GLU A 6 -63.30 11.89 -37.85
CA GLU A 6 -62.89 12.24 -39.25
C GLU A 6 -63.66 13.19 -40.23
N ALA A 7 -62.90 14.06 -40.96
CA ALA A 7 -62.89 14.22 -42.45
C ALA A 7 -61.81 15.22 -43.01
N VAL A 8 -61.39 15.00 -44.27
CA VAL A 8 -60.28 15.58 -45.13
C VAL A 8 -60.63 16.91 -45.87
N GLU A 9 -59.85 17.63 -46.72
CA GLU A 9 -58.54 17.50 -47.48
C GLU A 9 -57.58 18.73 -47.18
N GLY A 10 -56.69 19.36 -47.98
CA GLY A 10 -56.13 19.35 -49.39
C GLY A 10 -55.45 20.73 -49.71
N LEU A 11 -54.60 21.05 -50.72
CA LEU A 11 -53.76 20.35 -51.75
C LEU A 11 -52.71 21.35 -52.39
N ASP A 12 -51.81 20.90 -53.30
CA ASP A 12 -50.95 21.65 -54.31
C ASP A 12 -49.84 22.67 -53.86
N VAL A 13 -48.96 23.28 -54.72
CA VAL A 13 -47.89 22.81 -55.69
C VAL A 13 -47.20 24.05 -56.39
N ASP A 14 -45.92 24.12 -56.89
CA ASP A 14 -44.58 23.59 -56.48
C ASP A 14 -43.34 24.45 -57.00
N PRO A 15 -42.49 24.19 -58.05
CA PRO A 15 -41.03 24.53 -58.01
C PRO A 15 -40.33 25.28 -59.21
N VAL A 16 -39.09 25.81 -59.01
CA VAL A 16 -37.86 25.72 -59.89
C VAL A 16 -36.62 26.44 -59.23
N LYS A 17 -35.37 26.07 -59.60
CA LYS A 17 -34.05 26.46 -58.98
C LYS A 17 -32.96 26.70 -60.08
N PRO A 18 -31.61 26.75 -59.87
CA PRO A 18 -30.75 26.91 -58.65
C PRO A 18 -29.52 27.87 -58.79
N GLU A 19 -28.77 28.12 -57.70
CA GLU A 19 -27.27 28.00 -57.70
C GLU A 19 -26.66 27.81 -56.29
N ARG A 20 -25.32 27.67 -56.20
CA ARG A 20 -24.51 27.28 -55.01
C ARG A 20 -24.14 28.50 -54.15
N CYS A 21 -23.92 28.45 -52.82
CA CYS A 21 -23.96 27.42 -51.76
C CYS A 21 -24.10 28.16 -50.40
N SER A 22 -24.01 27.60 -49.18
CA SER A 22 -23.54 26.30 -48.66
C SER A 22 -24.48 25.72 -47.58
N GLU A 23 -23.97 25.27 -46.43
CA GLU A 23 -24.72 24.54 -45.37
C GLU A 23 -24.81 25.31 -44.03
N PHE A 24 -25.70 24.83 -43.15
CA PHE A 24 -25.93 25.23 -41.74
C PHE A 24 -26.82 26.45 -41.41
N GLN A 25 -28.01 26.59 -42.02
CA GLN A 25 -29.11 27.34 -41.38
C GLN A 25 -30.55 27.02 -41.87
N THR A 26 -31.17 25.94 -41.37
CA THR A 26 -32.64 25.75 -41.40
C THR A 26 -33.08 24.73 -40.34
N ASN A 27 -33.66 25.18 -39.23
CA ASN A 27 -34.42 24.35 -38.27
C ASN A 27 -35.29 25.16 -37.29
N PHE A 28 -35.12 26.48 -37.21
CA PHE A 28 -35.77 27.31 -36.17
C PHE A 28 -37.25 27.65 -36.41
N CYS A 29 -37.80 27.41 -37.61
CA CYS A 29 -39.15 27.89 -37.95
C CYS A 29 -40.29 26.89 -37.64
N CYS A 30 -40.00 25.58 -37.55
CA CYS A 30 -41.05 24.56 -37.40
C CYS A 30 -41.58 24.42 -35.96
N ILE A 31 -40.75 24.70 -34.95
CA ILE A 31 -41.04 24.44 -33.53
C ILE A 31 -42.21 25.31 -33.01
N TYR A 32 -42.46 26.48 -33.61
CA TYR A 32 -43.40 27.47 -33.08
C TYR A 32 -44.87 27.08 -33.28
N GLU A 33 -45.24 26.43 -34.38
CA GLU A 33 -46.61 25.97 -34.61
C GLU A 33 -46.95 24.70 -33.83
N GLU A 34 -45.99 23.78 -33.72
CA GLU A 34 -46.17 22.50 -33.04
C GLU A 34 -46.44 22.69 -31.53
N THR A 35 -45.72 23.63 -30.90
CA THR A 35 -45.96 24.08 -29.51
C THR A 35 -47.43 24.51 -29.29
N LYS A 36 -48.06 25.15 -30.28
CA LYS A 36 -49.42 25.66 -30.20
C LYS A 36 -50.48 24.55 -30.24
N ARG A 37 -50.21 23.44 -30.93
CA ARG A 37 -51.07 22.24 -30.94
C ARG A 37 -51.02 21.46 -29.63
N THR A 38 -49.89 21.48 -28.91
CA THR A 38 -49.76 20.79 -27.62
C THR A 38 -50.57 21.50 -26.52
N MET A 39 -50.56 22.83 -26.47
CA MET A 39 -51.26 23.58 -25.41
C MET A 39 -52.79 23.39 -25.41
N SER A 40 -53.45 23.20 -26.57
CA SER A 40 -54.91 23.00 -26.59
C SER A 40 -55.38 21.60 -26.14
N LYS A 41 -54.45 20.67 -25.87
CA LYS A 41 -54.77 19.33 -25.32
C LYS A 41 -54.70 19.23 -23.79
N VAL A 42 -54.15 20.24 -23.11
CA VAL A 42 -53.91 20.17 -21.65
C VAL A 42 -55.09 20.72 -20.83
N SER A 43 -55.93 21.59 -21.40
CA SER A 43 -57.06 22.26 -20.71
C SER A 43 -58.29 21.36 -20.44
N GLY A 44 -58.12 20.04 -20.41
CA GLY A 44 -59.21 19.06 -20.32
C GLY A 44 -59.14 18.08 -19.14
N MET A 45 -58.11 18.15 -18.30
CA MET A 45 -57.93 17.24 -17.16
C MET A 45 -58.34 17.91 -15.86
N SER A 46 -59.45 17.46 -15.28
CA SER A 46 -59.95 17.92 -13.98
C SER A 46 -59.05 17.45 -12.82
N ILE A 47 -59.10 18.17 -11.71
CA ILE A 47 -58.36 17.83 -10.49
C ILE A 47 -58.91 16.52 -9.91
N ILE A 48 -58.12 15.45 -9.96
CA ILE A 48 -58.42 14.17 -9.31
C ILE A 48 -57.85 14.21 -7.89
N SER A 49 -58.69 13.90 -6.89
CA SER A 49 -58.30 13.79 -5.48
C SER A 49 -57.46 12.53 -5.22
N VAL A 50 -56.48 12.65 -4.30
CA VAL A 50 -55.31 11.77 -4.24
C VAL A 50 -55.53 10.55 -3.32
N GLU A 51 -56.56 9.74 -3.59
CA GLU A 51 -56.96 8.61 -2.71
C GLU A 51 -57.25 7.27 -3.41
N SER A 52 -57.18 7.16 -4.75
CA SER A 52 -57.83 6.03 -5.47
C SER A 52 -57.08 5.42 -6.68
N VAL A 53 -55.76 5.60 -6.81
CA VAL A 53 -55.01 5.17 -8.04
C VAL A 53 -53.92 4.11 -7.79
N LEU A 54 -53.54 3.85 -6.53
CA LEU A 54 -52.61 2.75 -6.19
C LEU A 54 -53.39 1.57 -5.61
N GLU A 55 -53.37 0.42 -6.28
CA GLU A 55 -53.74 -0.85 -5.65
C GLU A 55 -52.73 -1.15 -4.52
N PRO A 56 -53.18 -1.51 -3.31
CA PRO A 56 -52.27 -1.83 -2.19
C PRO A 56 -51.35 -3.00 -2.53
N GLN A 57 -50.05 -2.72 -2.71
CA GLN A 57 -49.06 -3.75 -2.97
C GLN A 57 -48.73 -4.48 -1.67
N ASP A 58 -49.08 -5.77 -1.62
CA ASP A 58 -48.75 -6.64 -0.49
C ASP A 58 -47.21 -6.83 -0.38
N ALA A 59 -46.64 -6.18 0.63
CA ALA A 59 -45.22 -6.19 0.95
C ALA A 59 -44.67 -7.61 1.23
N LEU A 60 -45.46 -8.48 1.88
CA LEU A 60 -45.06 -9.85 2.18
C LEU A 60 -44.99 -10.69 0.88
N ASN A 61 -45.99 -10.52 0.01
CA ASN A 61 -46.12 -11.24 -1.26
C ASN A 61 -45.03 -10.83 -2.26
N ILE A 62 -44.75 -9.53 -2.41
CA ILE A 62 -43.70 -9.03 -3.31
C ILE A 62 -42.30 -9.46 -2.85
N VAL A 63 -41.99 -9.37 -1.55
CA VAL A 63 -40.71 -9.85 -1.00
C VAL A 63 -40.58 -11.38 -1.13
N SER A 64 -41.66 -12.12 -0.87
CA SER A 64 -41.67 -13.58 -0.99
C SER A 64 -41.38 -14.04 -2.42
N LYS A 65 -42.03 -13.44 -3.43
CA LYS A 65 -41.77 -13.71 -4.86
C LYS A 65 -40.33 -13.39 -5.25
N THR A 66 -39.86 -12.19 -4.90
CA THR A 66 -38.48 -11.73 -5.21
C THR A 66 -37.43 -12.67 -4.60
N ARG A 67 -37.69 -13.19 -3.39
CA ARG A 67 -36.83 -14.13 -2.69
C ARG A 67 -36.91 -15.56 -3.24
N GLN A 68 -38.08 -16.01 -3.71
CA GLN A 68 -38.22 -17.27 -4.45
C GLN A 68 -37.41 -17.24 -5.75
N GLU A 69 -37.46 -16.14 -6.50
CA GLU A 69 -36.66 -15.99 -7.73
C GLU A 69 -35.16 -15.95 -7.43
N PHE A 70 -34.72 -15.20 -6.42
CA PHE A 70 -33.30 -15.22 -6.01
C PHE A 70 -32.80 -16.66 -5.72
N ASN A 71 -33.65 -17.46 -5.07
CA ASN A 71 -33.33 -18.84 -4.71
C ASN A 71 -33.25 -19.80 -5.91
N THR A 72 -33.72 -19.44 -7.11
CA THR A 72 -33.45 -20.22 -8.35
C THR A 72 -31.97 -20.13 -8.74
N GLY A 73 -31.29 -19.07 -8.31
CA GLY A 73 -29.90 -18.80 -8.65
C GLY A 73 -29.69 -18.20 -10.03
N VAL A 74 -30.75 -17.80 -10.74
CA VAL A 74 -30.69 -17.20 -12.10
C VAL A 74 -29.70 -16.03 -12.20
N THR A 75 -29.65 -15.20 -11.15
CA THR A 75 -28.77 -14.02 -11.03
C THR A 75 -27.27 -14.36 -10.92
N ARG A 76 -26.91 -15.62 -10.68
CA ARG A 76 -25.51 -16.01 -10.40
C ARG A 76 -24.60 -15.87 -11.63
N SER A 77 -25.12 -16.14 -12.83
CA SER A 77 -24.35 -16.10 -14.08
C SER A 77 -23.85 -14.70 -14.44
N TYR A 78 -22.72 -14.61 -15.14
CA TYR A 78 -22.22 -13.33 -15.68
C TYR A 78 -23.16 -12.82 -16.78
N GLU A 79 -23.66 -13.75 -17.59
CA GLU A 79 -24.49 -13.54 -18.76
C GLU A 79 -25.82 -12.86 -18.39
N PHE A 80 -26.47 -13.29 -17.30
CA PHE A 80 -27.68 -12.65 -16.79
C PHE A 80 -27.38 -11.22 -16.31
N ARG A 81 -26.39 -11.03 -15.42
CA ARG A 81 -26.05 -9.69 -14.88
C ARG A 81 -25.69 -8.70 -15.98
N ALA A 82 -24.86 -9.12 -16.94
CA ALA A 82 -24.49 -8.30 -18.10
C ALA A 82 -25.68 -8.00 -19.02
N LYS A 83 -26.66 -8.91 -19.15
CA LYS A 83 -27.91 -8.65 -19.88
C LYS A 83 -28.77 -7.61 -19.17
N GLN A 84 -28.97 -7.71 -17.85
CA GLN A 84 -29.77 -6.74 -17.08
C GLN A 84 -29.14 -5.34 -17.12
N LEU A 85 -27.82 -5.23 -16.98
CA LEU A 85 -27.11 -3.95 -17.10
C LEU A 85 -27.25 -3.32 -18.50
N LYS A 86 -27.18 -4.11 -19.58
CA LYS A 86 -27.44 -3.62 -20.95
C LYS A 86 -28.89 -3.19 -21.15
N ASN A 87 -29.84 -3.91 -20.54
CA ASN A 87 -31.25 -3.51 -20.57
C ASN A 87 -31.49 -2.22 -19.78
N LEU A 88 -30.72 -1.95 -18.73
CA LEU A 88 -30.76 -0.67 -17.99
C LEU A 88 -30.18 0.49 -18.82
N GLU A 89 -29.06 0.30 -19.53
CA GLU A 89 -28.59 1.29 -20.53
C GLU A 89 -29.66 1.53 -21.61
N ARG A 90 -30.35 0.47 -22.07
CA ARG A 90 -31.42 0.60 -23.06
C ARG A 90 -32.63 1.37 -22.50
N PHE A 91 -33.04 1.12 -21.27
CA PHE A 91 -34.10 1.89 -20.59
C PHE A 91 -33.78 3.40 -20.58
N LEU A 92 -32.58 3.77 -20.13
CA LEU A 92 -32.18 5.17 -20.01
C LEU A 92 -32.21 5.90 -21.36
N ARG A 93 -31.77 5.24 -22.43
CA ARG A 93 -31.71 5.81 -23.79
C ARG A 93 -33.07 5.85 -24.49
N GLU A 94 -33.87 4.78 -24.40
CA GLU A 94 -35.17 4.71 -25.08
C GLU A 94 -36.26 5.55 -24.40
N ASN A 95 -36.04 6.02 -23.16
CA ASN A 95 -37.01 6.78 -22.36
C ASN A 95 -36.44 8.14 -21.89
N GLU A 96 -35.34 8.62 -22.50
CA GLU A 96 -34.60 9.82 -22.10
C GLU A 96 -35.49 11.09 -22.02
N GLN A 97 -36.34 11.32 -23.02
CA GLN A 97 -37.30 12.43 -23.01
C GLN A 97 -38.38 12.26 -21.93
N GLU A 98 -38.94 11.06 -21.75
CA GLU A 98 -39.96 10.82 -20.72
C GLU A 98 -39.41 10.99 -19.30
N ILE A 99 -38.12 10.71 -19.10
CA ILE A 99 -37.39 11.00 -17.86
C ILE A 99 -37.31 12.52 -17.63
N ALA A 100 -36.95 13.30 -18.66
CA ALA A 100 -36.94 14.77 -18.58
C ALA A 100 -38.34 15.36 -18.32
N ASP A 101 -39.37 14.85 -19.00
CA ASP A 101 -40.76 15.29 -18.82
C ASP A 101 -41.25 15.00 -17.39
N ALA A 102 -40.96 13.82 -16.84
CA ALA A 102 -41.34 13.47 -15.46
C ALA A 102 -40.66 14.36 -14.41
N LEU A 103 -39.35 14.62 -14.55
CA LEU A 103 -38.60 15.52 -13.66
C LEU A 103 -39.02 16.98 -13.81
N TYR A 104 -39.45 17.39 -15.01
CA TYR A 104 -40.02 18.71 -15.24
C TYR A 104 -41.42 18.86 -14.58
N LEU A 105 -42.24 17.80 -14.58
CA LEU A 105 -43.53 17.79 -13.88
C LEU A 105 -43.39 17.74 -12.35
N ASP A 106 -42.41 17.00 -11.82
CA ASP A 106 -42.19 16.91 -10.37
C ASP A 106 -41.68 18.23 -9.77
N PHE A 107 -40.69 18.91 -10.39
CA PHE A 107 -40.12 20.16 -9.84
C PHE A 107 -39.47 21.11 -10.87
N ARG A 108 -39.90 21.05 -12.15
CA ARG A 108 -39.36 21.85 -13.27
C ARG A 108 -37.83 21.73 -13.44
N LYS A 109 -37.27 20.53 -13.30
CA LYS A 109 -35.82 20.31 -13.52
C LYS A 109 -35.45 20.67 -14.98
N PRO A 110 -34.38 21.45 -15.22
CA PRO A 110 -33.93 21.75 -16.57
C PRO A 110 -33.54 20.46 -17.33
N PRO A 111 -33.93 20.27 -18.59
CA PRO A 111 -33.57 19.07 -19.35
C PRO A 111 -32.07 18.80 -19.40
N HIS A 112 -31.24 19.85 -19.54
CA HIS A 112 -29.78 19.71 -19.50
C HIS A 112 -29.26 19.18 -18.15
N GLU A 113 -29.81 19.65 -17.02
CA GLU A 113 -29.48 19.10 -15.70
C GLU A 113 -29.90 17.63 -15.58
N THR A 114 -31.09 17.27 -16.07
CA THR A 114 -31.56 15.88 -16.11
C THR A 114 -30.59 14.98 -16.88
N TYR A 115 -30.23 15.36 -18.11
CA TYR A 115 -29.35 14.54 -18.94
C TYR A 115 -27.96 14.42 -18.32
N THR A 116 -27.31 15.54 -17.97
CA THR A 116 -25.93 15.54 -17.46
C THR A 116 -25.79 14.93 -16.06
N LEU A 117 -26.77 15.10 -15.17
CA LEU A 117 -26.64 14.75 -13.75
C LEU A 117 -27.43 13.51 -13.32
N GLU A 118 -28.38 13.04 -14.13
CA GLU A 118 -29.07 11.77 -13.87
C GLU A 118 -28.86 10.75 -15.00
N VAL A 119 -29.09 11.08 -16.27
CA VAL A 119 -29.03 10.07 -17.35
C VAL A 119 -27.59 9.64 -17.66
N ASP A 120 -26.71 10.58 -18.01
CA ASP A 120 -25.35 10.29 -18.46
C ASP A 120 -24.45 9.69 -17.37
N VAL A 121 -24.64 10.09 -16.10
CA VAL A 121 -23.89 9.53 -14.98
C VAL A 121 -24.17 8.03 -14.85
N ILE A 122 -25.44 7.63 -14.87
CA ILE A 122 -25.86 6.23 -14.79
C ILE A 122 -25.39 5.45 -16.02
N LEU A 123 -25.47 6.04 -17.22
CA LEU A 123 -24.90 5.44 -18.43
C LEU A 123 -23.37 5.24 -18.33
N GLY A 124 -22.65 6.16 -17.68
CA GLY A 124 -21.24 6.01 -17.33
C GLY A 124 -20.99 4.83 -16.38
N SER A 125 -21.72 4.79 -15.26
CA SER A 125 -21.64 3.72 -14.27
C SER A 125 -21.98 2.33 -14.85
N VAL A 126 -22.99 2.22 -15.73
CA VAL A 126 -23.32 0.98 -16.44
C VAL A 126 -22.15 0.52 -17.33
N LYS A 127 -21.57 1.42 -18.13
CA LYS A 127 -20.45 1.10 -19.03
C LYS A 127 -19.19 0.71 -18.25
N ASN A 128 -18.88 1.42 -17.16
CA ASN A 128 -17.77 1.08 -16.27
C ASN A 128 -17.96 -0.31 -15.63
N THR A 129 -19.15 -0.57 -15.09
CA THR A 129 -19.53 -1.85 -14.51
C THR A 129 -19.43 -2.98 -15.55
N LEU A 130 -20.03 -2.83 -16.74
CA LEU A 130 -19.98 -3.84 -17.80
C LEU A 130 -18.56 -4.18 -18.25
N LYS A 131 -17.67 -3.18 -18.31
CA LYS A 131 -16.25 -3.35 -18.67
C LYS A 131 -15.49 -4.20 -17.65
N HIS A 132 -15.76 -4.03 -16.35
CA HIS A 132 -15.00 -4.67 -15.27
C HIS A 132 -15.73 -5.82 -14.54
N LEU A 133 -17.00 -6.11 -14.84
CA LEU A 133 -17.80 -7.11 -14.12
C LEU A 133 -17.16 -8.51 -14.07
N LYS A 134 -16.47 -8.96 -15.14
CA LYS A 134 -15.74 -10.24 -15.14
C LYS A 134 -14.58 -10.29 -14.16
N GLU A 135 -13.91 -9.16 -13.96
CA GLU A 135 -12.81 -8.98 -13.01
C GLU A 135 -13.37 -9.00 -11.58
N TRP A 136 -14.44 -8.24 -11.32
CA TRP A 136 -15.07 -8.11 -10.00
C TRP A 136 -15.72 -9.42 -9.51
N MET A 137 -16.26 -10.22 -10.43
CA MET A 137 -16.79 -11.58 -10.14
C MET A 137 -15.67 -12.63 -9.95
N CYS A 138 -14.41 -12.34 -10.25
CA CYS A 138 -13.33 -13.31 -10.13
C CYS A 138 -12.90 -13.50 -8.66
N PRO A 139 -12.68 -14.74 -8.16
CA PRO A 139 -12.26 -14.93 -6.78
C PRO A 139 -10.89 -14.32 -6.46
N GLU A 140 -10.90 -13.33 -5.58
CA GLU A 140 -9.72 -12.57 -5.15
C GLU A 140 -8.70 -13.47 -4.43
N LYS A 141 -7.41 -13.17 -4.57
CA LYS A 141 -6.30 -13.98 -4.03
C LYS A 141 -5.52 -13.18 -2.97
N PRO A 142 -6.00 -13.12 -1.71
CA PRO A 142 -5.34 -12.34 -0.66
C PRO A 142 -3.96 -12.90 -0.29
N SER A 143 -3.14 -12.05 0.33
CA SER A 143 -1.83 -12.42 0.86
C SER A 143 -1.93 -13.52 1.92
N LYS A 144 -1.00 -14.48 1.89
CA LYS A 144 -1.01 -15.63 2.82
C LYS A 144 -0.08 -15.41 4.01
N GLY A 145 -0.61 -15.57 5.21
CA GLY A 145 0.20 -15.73 6.43
C GLY A 145 0.87 -17.12 6.52
N LEU A 146 1.97 -17.21 7.26
CA LEU A 146 2.81 -18.41 7.44
C LEU A 146 2.01 -19.71 7.67
N ILE A 147 1.00 -19.70 8.54
CA ILE A 147 0.19 -20.87 8.89
C ILE A 147 -0.50 -21.48 7.66
N ASN A 148 -0.87 -20.66 6.67
CA ASN A 148 -1.67 -21.04 5.50
C ASN A 148 -0.86 -20.95 4.18
N ILE A 149 0.46 -20.77 4.22
CA ILE A 149 1.28 -20.49 3.02
C ILE A 149 1.17 -21.57 1.93
N LEU A 150 1.05 -22.83 2.34
CA LEU A 150 0.88 -24.01 1.48
C LEU A 150 -0.58 -24.35 1.12
N ASP A 151 -1.56 -23.68 1.73
CA ASP A 151 -2.99 -23.86 1.45
C ASP A 151 -3.43 -22.89 0.34
N GLN A 152 -4.58 -23.10 -0.32
CA GLN A 152 -5.13 -22.09 -1.23
C GLN A 152 -6.08 -21.18 -0.46
N VAL A 153 -5.85 -19.86 -0.52
CA VAL A 153 -6.72 -18.84 0.07
C VAL A 153 -7.39 -18.08 -1.06
N ARG A 154 -8.71 -17.92 -1.00
CA ARG A 154 -9.51 -17.12 -1.95
C ARG A 154 -10.61 -16.37 -1.22
N ILE A 155 -11.05 -15.25 -1.76
CA ILE A 155 -12.29 -14.58 -1.37
C ILE A 155 -13.25 -14.64 -2.55
N TYR A 156 -14.46 -15.13 -2.33
CA TYR A 156 -15.53 -15.18 -3.33
C TYR A 156 -16.51 -14.05 -3.06
N SER A 157 -16.95 -13.37 -4.12
CA SER A 157 -18.01 -12.35 -4.08
C SER A 157 -19.36 -13.04 -4.29
N ASP A 158 -19.97 -13.52 -3.21
CA ASP A 158 -21.31 -14.13 -3.25
C ASP A 158 -22.40 -13.02 -3.20
N PRO A 159 -23.52 -13.13 -3.95
CA PRO A 159 -24.65 -12.22 -3.76
C PRO A 159 -25.23 -12.33 -2.34
N LEU A 160 -25.81 -11.25 -1.83
CA LEU A 160 -26.45 -11.20 -0.52
C LEU A 160 -27.86 -11.82 -0.54
N GLY A 161 -28.67 -11.48 -1.55
CA GLY A 161 -30.04 -11.98 -1.68
C GLY A 161 -31.00 -11.00 -2.34
N VAL A 162 -32.00 -10.56 -1.57
CA VAL A 162 -32.93 -9.50 -1.93
C VAL A 162 -32.52 -8.20 -1.25
N VAL A 163 -32.24 -7.19 -2.05
CA VAL A 163 -31.87 -5.83 -1.64
C VAL A 163 -33.09 -4.91 -1.70
N LEU A 164 -33.33 -4.12 -0.66
CA LEU A 164 -34.24 -2.97 -0.73
C LEU A 164 -33.43 -1.71 -1.10
N ILE A 165 -33.90 -0.93 -2.07
CA ILE A 165 -33.31 0.37 -2.43
C ILE A 165 -34.40 1.43 -2.29
N ILE A 166 -34.24 2.34 -1.33
CA ILE A 166 -35.14 3.47 -1.08
C ILE A 166 -34.49 4.74 -1.63
N GLY A 167 -35.02 5.26 -2.73
CA GLY A 167 -34.50 6.44 -3.43
C GLY A 167 -35.10 7.75 -2.92
N ALA A 168 -34.30 8.82 -2.87
CA ALA A 168 -34.77 10.17 -2.54
C ALA A 168 -35.40 10.88 -3.75
N TRP A 169 -36.11 11.98 -3.51
CA TRP A 169 -36.92 12.69 -4.51
C TRP A 169 -36.18 13.72 -5.36
N ASN A 170 -34.95 14.10 -5.00
CA ASN A 170 -34.26 15.27 -5.57
C ASN A 170 -33.39 14.96 -6.79
N TYR A 171 -32.85 13.74 -6.85
CA TYR A 171 -32.33 13.10 -8.07
C TYR A 171 -32.94 11.69 -8.17
N PRO A 172 -34.26 11.58 -8.44
CA PRO A 172 -35.03 10.37 -8.20
C PRO A 172 -34.76 9.23 -9.18
N ILE A 173 -34.21 9.51 -10.37
CA ILE A 173 -33.71 8.47 -11.27
C ILE A 173 -32.35 7.99 -10.77
N TYR A 174 -31.42 8.91 -10.49
CA TYR A 174 -30.06 8.59 -10.05
C TYR A 174 -30.00 7.85 -8.71
N LEU A 175 -30.70 8.33 -7.69
CA LEU A 175 -30.67 7.78 -6.34
C LEU A 175 -31.50 6.48 -6.19
N THR A 176 -32.24 6.09 -7.24
CA THR A 176 -32.91 4.78 -7.32
C THR A 176 -32.11 3.79 -8.17
N LEU A 177 -31.58 4.22 -9.34
CA LEU A 177 -30.94 3.33 -10.31
C LEU A 177 -29.40 3.23 -10.19
N GLY A 178 -28.74 4.26 -9.64
CA GLY A 178 -27.31 4.24 -9.34
C GLY A 178 -26.90 3.09 -8.40
N PRO A 179 -27.58 2.91 -7.25
CA PRO A 179 -27.35 1.77 -6.36
C PRO A 179 -27.74 0.42 -7.02
N LEU A 180 -28.80 0.40 -7.84
CA LEU A 180 -29.27 -0.80 -8.54
C LEU A 180 -28.22 -1.40 -9.48
N ILE A 181 -27.39 -0.59 -10.15
CA ILE A 181 -26.26 -1.09 -10.97
C ILE A 181 -25.35 -1.99 -10.12
N GLY A 182 -25.00 -1.55 -8.92
CA GLY A 182 -24.20 -2.32 -7.98
C GLY A 182 -24.87 -3.61 -7.54
N ALA A 183 -26.17 -3.55 -7.23
CA ALA A 183 -26.92 -4.70 -6.76
C ALA A 183 -27.10 -5.77 -7.86
N ILE A 184 -27.37 -5.35 -9.11
CA ILE A 184 -27.36 -6.21 -10.31
C ILE A 184 -25.96 -6.82 -10.51
N ALA A 185 -24.90 -6.01 -10.45
CA ALA A 185 -23.53 -6.46 -10.62
C ALA A 185 -23.11 -7.48 -9.54
N GLY A 186 -23.52 -7.26 -8.29
CA GLY A 186 -23.37 -8.19 -7.17
C GLY A 186 -24.15 -9.50 -7.34
N GLY A 187 -25.21 -9.49 -8.17
CA GLY A 187 -26.03 -10.67 -8.51
C GLY A 187 -27.25 -10.83 -7.61
N ASN A 188 -27.79 -9.74 -7.10
CA ASN A 188 -28.95 -9.72 -6.21
C ASN A 188 -30.25 -9.51 -6.97
N CYS A 189 -31.37 -9.92 -6.37
CA CYS A 189 -32.68 -9.39 -6.72
C CYS A 189 -32.92 -8.09 -5.93
N CYS A 190 -33.71 -7.16 -6.46
CA CYS A 190 -33.93 -5.84 -5.86
C CYS A 190 -35.41 -5.46 -5.83
N ILE A 191 -35.83 -4.82 -4.74
CA ILE A 191 -37.07 -4.05 -4.68
C ILE A 191 -36.70 -2.57 -4.60
N LEU A 192 -37.23 -1.78 -5.53
CA LEU A 192 -37.00 -0.35 -5.65
C LEU A 192 -38.19 0.39 -5.06
N LYS A 193 -37.98 1.18 -4.02
CA LYS A 193 -38.95 2.12 -3.46
C LYS A 193 -38.55 3.54 -3.85
N PRO A 194 -39.00 4.07 -5.02
CA PRO A 194 -38.81 5.48 -5.34
C PRO A 194 -39.61 6.35 -4.37
N SER A 195 -39.21 7.61 -4.20
CA SER A 195 -39.95 8.52 -3.33
C SER A 195 -41.28 8.97 -3.95
N GLU A 196 -42.33 8.83 -3.15
CA GLU A 196 -43.69 9.32 -3.36
C GLU A 196 -43.78 10.84 -3.60
N ILE A 197 -42.73 11.59 -3.22
CA ILE A 197 -42.67 13.04 -3.41
C ILE A 197 -42.33 13.37 -4.87
N ALA A 198 -41.47 12.58 -5.52
CA ALA A 198 -41.20 12.64 -6.96
C ALA A 198 -42.16 11.71 -7.72
N ARG A 199 -43.45 11.97 -7.57
CA ARG A 199 -44.58 11.14 -8.00
C ARG A 199 -44.61 10.83 -9.49
N HIS A 200 -44.28 11.78 -10.36
CA HIS A 200 -44.25 11.53 -11.81
C HIS A 200 -43.10 10.59 -12.17
N THR A 201 -41.93 10.80 -11.56
CA THR A 201 -40.76 9.92 -11.72
C THR A 201 -41.00 8.52 -11.16
N ALA A 202 -41.63 8.41 -9.98
CA ALA A 202 -41.98 7.13 -9.36
C ALA A 202 -42.93 6.31 -10.25
N GLN A 203 -43.95 6.96 -10.84
CA GLN A 203 -44.87 6.32 -11.76
C GLN A 203 -44.18 5.89 -13.08
N LEU A 204 -43.26 6.70 -13.61
CA LEU A 204 -42.46 6.36 -14.78
C LEU A 204 -41.63 5.09 -14.54
N LEU A 205 -40.91 5.02 -13.42
CA LEU A 205 -40.12 3.86 -13.04
C LEU A 205 -41.00 2.61 -12.91
N TYR A 206 -42.15 2.70 -12.24
CA TYR A 206 -43.09 1.58 -12.11
C TYR A 206 -43.65 1.10 -13.45
N ASN A 207 -44.04 2.02 -14.34
CA ASN A 207 -44.65 1.68 -15.64
C ASN A 207 -43.63 1.14 -16.66
N LYS A 208 -42.43 1.71 -16.72
CA LYS A 208 -41.45 1.44 -17.79
C LYS A 208 -40.37 0.43 -17.40
N LEU A 209 -39.80 0.48 -16.20
CA LEU A 209 -38.64 -0.36 -15.85
C LEU A 209 -38.89 -1.88 -15.98
N PRO A 210 -40.09 -2.43 -15.64
CA PRO A 210 -40.42 -3.85 -15.86
C PRO A 210 -40.53 -4.29 -17.33
N GLN A 211 -40.41 -3.36 -18.29
CA GLN A 211 -40.35 -3.68 -19.73
C GLN A 211 -38.91 -3.98 -20.19
N TYR A 212 -37.92 -3.67 -19.35
CA TYR A 212 -36.48 -3.80 -19.62
C TYR A 212 -35.82 -4.82 -18.70
N LEU A 213 -36.05 -4.70 -17.39
CA LEU A 213 -35.47 -5.61 -16.40
C LEU A 213 -36.33 -6.86 -16.20
N ASP A 214 -35.72 -7.89 -15.61
CA ASP A 214 -36.43 -9.10 -15.21
C ASP A 214 -37.50 -8.82 -14.14
N LYS A 215 -38.76 -9.17 -14.45
CA LYS A 215 -39.95 -8.85 -13.66
C LYS A 215 -40.05 -9.62 -12.33
N SER A 216 -39.28 -10.69 -12.15
CA SER A 216 -39.23 -11.47 -10.91
C SER A 216 -38.02 -11.09 -10.04
N CYS A 217 -36.95 -10.56 -10.65
CA CYS A 217 -35.74 -10.13 -9.95
C CYS A 217 -35.72 -8.65 -9.58
N PHE A 218 -36.35 -7.75 -10.36
CA PHE A 218 -36.25 -6.29 -10.18
C PHE A 218 -37.64 -5.64 -10.22
N LEU A 219 -38.21 -5.38 -9.04
CA LEU A 219 -39.57 -4.89 -8.90
C LEU A 219 -39.58 -3.46 -8.33
N VAL A 220 -40.60 -2.68 -8.70
CA VAL A 220 -40.82 -1.31 -8.19
C VAL A 220 -42.03 -1.32 -7.27
N PHE A 221 -41.84 -0.87 -6.03
CA PHE A 221 -42.85 -0.80 -4.99
C PHE A 221 -43.24 0.67 -4.73
N LEU A 222 -44.51 1.01 -4.92
CA LEU A 222 -45.04 2.36 -4.73
C LEU A 222 -45.78 2.47 -3.39
N GLY A 223 -45.62 3.59 -2.70
CA GLY A 223 -46.31 3.89 -1.44
C GLY A 223 -45.67 5.05 -0.68
N GLY A 224 -46.35 5.54 0.36
CA GLY A 224 -45.86 6.56 1.28
C GLY A 224 -45.19 5.96 2.51
N ILE A 225 -45.35 6.62 3.66
CA ILE A 225 -44.77 6.19 4.94
C ILE A 225 -45.36 4.86 5.47
N PRO A 226 -46.69 4.61 5.45
CA PRO A 226 -47.26 3.35 5.93
C PRO A 226 -46.72 2.14 5.18
N GLU A 227 -46.77 2.17 3.84
CA GLU A 227 -46.37 1.08 2.97
C GLU A 227 -44.85 0.87 3.02
N THR A 228 -44.07 1.94 3.17
CA THR A 228 -42.61 1.82 3.43
C THR A 228 -42.33 1.17 4.78
N THR A 229 -43.19 1.38 5.79
CA THR A 229 -43.06 0.75 7.12
C THR A 229 -43.39 -0.74 7.04
N ASP A 230 -44.48 -1.11 6.37
CA ASP A 230 -44.86 -2.52 6.14
C ASP A 230 -43.85 -3.26 5.26
N LEU A 231 -43.21 -2.57 4.32
CA LEU A 231 -42.07 -3.09 3.55
C LEU A 231 -40.82 -3.27 4.43
N LEU A 232 -40.46 -2.31 5.27
CA LEU A 232 -39.32 -2.40 6.18
C LEU A 232 -39.49 -3.47 7.29
N ASN A 233 -40.73 -3.85 7.60
CA ASN A 233 -41.01 -5.01 8.46
C ASN A 233 -40.68 -6.35 7.79
N GLN A 234 -40.53 -6.40 6.46
CA GLN A 234 -40.14 -7.61 5.73
C GLN A 234 -38.63 -7.87 5.79
N ARG A 235 -38.24 -9.12 5.59
CA ARG A 235 -36.83 -9.51 5.63
C ARG A 235 -36.12 -9.25 4.31
N PHE A 236 -35.14 -8.35 4.34
CA PHE A 236 -34.15 -8.11 3.29
C PHE A 236 -32.75 -8.57 3.72
N ASP A 237 -31.87 -8.82 2.76
CA ASP A 237 -30.45 -9.17 3.01
C ASP A 237 -29.53 -7.96 2.90
N TYR A 238 -30.05 -6.83 2.38
CA TYR A 238 -29.45 -5.50 2.45
C TYR A 238 -30.52 -4.41 2.33
N VAL A 239 -30.35 -3.25 2.98
CA VAL A 239 -31.15 -2.05 2.74
C VAL A 239 -30.24 -0.88 2.34
N PHE A 240 -30.46 -0.32 1.16
CA PHE A 240 -29.86 0.95 0.74
C PHE A 240 -30.90 2.06 0.88
N PHE A 241 -30.57 3.15 1.57
CA PHE A 241 -31.47 4.29 1.77
C PHE A 241 -30.74 5.60 1.52
N THR A 242 -31.35 6.49 0.72
CA THR A 242 -30.95 7.90 0.63
C THR A 242 -32.03 8.80 1.20
N GLY A 243 -31.68 9.77 2.06
CA GLY A 243 -32.65 10.73 2.58
C GLY A 243 -32.20 11.53 3.80
N SER A 244 -33.12 11.86 4.70
CA SER A 244 -32.81 12.68 5.88
C SER A 244 -32.26 11.84 7.04
N PRO A 245 -31.39 12.40 7.91
CA PRO A 245 -30.86 11.68 9.07
C PRO A 245 -31.93 11.20 10.06
N GLN A 246 -33.10 11.84 10.09
CA GLN A 246 -34.24 11.41 10.91
C GLN A 246 -34.82 10.09 10.39
N VAL A 247 -35.07 9.96 9.08
CA VAL A 247 -35.63 8.75 8.48
C VAL A 247 -34.58 7.64 8.39
N GLY A 248 -33.30 7.97 8.16
CA GLY A 248 -32.21 7.00 8.19
C GLY A 248 -32.12 6.23 9.52
N ARG A 249 -32.40 6.90 10.65
CA ARG A 249 -32.50 6.25 11.97
C ARG A 249 -33.68 5.27 12.05
N ILE A 250 -34.84 5.61 11.48
CA ILE A 250 -36.02 4.72 11.44
C ILE A 250 -35.72 3.48 10.59
N VAL A 251 -35.15 3.65 9.41
CA VAL A 251 -34.72 2.56 8.51
C VAL A 251 -33.74 1.63 9.22
N TYR A 252 -32.74 2.19 9.91
CA TYR A 252 -31.74 1.40 10.65
C TYR A 252 -32.35 0.62 11.83
N CYS A 253 -33.29 1.22 12.57
CA CYS A 253 -34.05 0.53 13.61
C CYS A 253 -34.87 -0.65 13.07
N ALA A 254 -35.53 -0.49 11.90
CA ALA A 254 -36.29 -1.58 11.29
C ALA A 254 -35.38 -2.70 10.77
N ALA A 255 -34.27 -2.34 10.10
CA ALA A 255 -33.27 -3.30 9.62
C ALA A 255 -32.61 -4.11 10.75
N ALA A 256 -32.41 -3.50 11.93
CA ALA A 256 -31.87 -4.18 13.10
C ALA A 256 -32.71 -5.39 13.56
N ASN A 257 -34.03 -5.37 13.37
CA ASN A 257 -34.91 -6.49 13.71
C ASN A 257 -34.57 -7.78 12.94
N ASN A 258 -34.08 -7.65 11.70
CA ASN A 258 -33.67 -8.75 10.84
C ASN A 258 -32.14 -8.95 10.80
N LEU A 259 -31.37 -8.16 11.56
CA LEU A 259 -29.92 -8.00 11.45
C LEU A 259 -29.45 -7.64 10.03
N THR A 260 -30.29 -6.93 9.27
CA THR A 260 -30.03 -6.57 7.88
C THR A 260 -28.98 -5.43 7.81
N PRO A 261 -27.86 -5.61 7.08
CA PRO A 261 -26.89 -4.53 6.88
C PRO A 261 -27.46 -3.39 6.01
N CYS A 262 -26.99 -2.17 6.24
CA CYS A 262 -27.45 -0.97 5.54
C CYS A 262 -26.32 -0.12 4.96
N THR A 263 -26.62 0.60 3.87
CA THR A 263 -25.97 1.87 3.52
C THR A 263 -27.00 2.98 3.68
N LEU A 264 -26.63 4.05 4.35
CA LEU A 264 -27.45 5.22 4.64
C LEU A 264 -26.71 6.44 4.08
N GLU A 265 -27.19 6.98 2.96
CA GLU A 265 -26.68 8.24 2.38
C GLU A 265 -27.55 9.40 2.86
N LEU A 266 -27.00 10.25 3.73
CA LEU A 266 -27.78 11.24 4.48
C LEU A 266 -27.27 12.67 4.27
N GLY A 267 -28.19 13.64 4.38
CA GLY A 267 -27.89 15.06 4.22
C GLY A 267 -27.03 15.68 5.35
N GLY A 268 -26.62 16.93 5.16
CA GLY A 268 -25.88 17.71 6.15
C GLY A 268 -25.37 19.05 5.61
N LYS A 269 -25.10 20.00 6.51
CA LYS A 269 -24.65 21.36 6.15
C LYS A 269 -23.20 21.34 5.65
N CYS A 270 -23.00 21.17 4.34
CA CYS A 270 -21.69 21.09 3.70
C CYS A 270 -20.96 22.46 3.68
N PRO A 271 -19.85 22.63 4.42
CA PRO A 271 -19.12 23.90 4.51
C PRO A 271 -18.33 24.21 3.24
N THR A 272 -18.22 25.49 2.92
CA THR A 272 -17.39 26.01 1.83
C THR A 272 -16.46 27.10 2.35
N TYR A 273 -15.17 26.80 2.51
CA TYR A 273 -14.17 27.82 2.87
C TYR A 273 -13.62 28.50 1.62
N ILE A 274 -13.36 29.80 1.68
CA ILE A 274 -12.68 30.56 0.61
C ILE A 274 -11.76 31.64 1.20
N ASP A 275 -10.48 31.65 0.77
CA ASP A 275 -9.49 32.66 1.16
C ASP A 275 -9.11 33.63 0.03
N GLU A 276 -8.38 34.69 0.38
CA GLU A 276 -7.92 35.75 -0.54
C GLU A 276 -6.98 35.28 -1.66
N THR A 277 -6.45 34.05 -1.60
CA THR A 277 -5.54 33.52 -2.63
C THR A 277 -6.26 32.76 -3.73
N ALA A 278 -7.54 32.43 -3.56
CA ALA A 278 -8.36 31.91 -4.64
C ALA A 278 -8.64 32.99 -5.70
N ASP A 279 -8.76 32.59 -6.96
CA ASP A 279 -9.45 33.42 -7.95
C ASP A 279 -10.93 33.49 -7.56
N ILE A 280 -11.32 34.60 -6.94
CA ILE A 280 -12.68 34.80 -6.41
C ILE A 280 -13.73 34.72 -7.53
N ARG A 281 -13.43 35.12 -8.78
CA ARG A 281 -14.38 35.02 -9.89
C ARG A 281 -14.64 33.57 -10.28
N THR A 282 -13.59 32.75 -10.35
CA THR A 282 -13.73 31.32 -10.63
C THR A 282 -14.32 30.54 -9.45
N ALA A 283 -13.93 30.89 -8.21
CA ALA A 283 -14.50 30.30 -7.00
C ALA A 283 -16.00 30.61 -6.88
N THR A 284 -16.41 31.87 -7.05
CA THR A 284 -17.83 32.26 -7.03
C THR A 284 -18.63 31.55 -8.12
N ARG A 285 -18.10 31.40 -9.35
CA ARG A 285 -18.76 30.64 -10.42
C ARG A 285 -19.03 29.19 -10.00
N ARG A 286 -18.01 28.51 -9.46
CA ARG A 286 -18.10 27.10 -9.04
C ARG A 286 -19.03 26.90 -7.85
N ILE A 287 -18.95 27.77 -6.85
CA ILE A 287 -19.79 27.74 -5.64
C ILE A 287 -21.26 28.01 -6.01
N LEU A 288 -21.54 29.01 -6.85
CA LEU A 288 -22.90 29.29 -7.29
C LEU A 288 -23.47 28.17 -8.17
N TRP A 289 -22.69 27.61 -9.10
CA TRP A 289 -23.16 26.47 -9.89
C TRP A 289 -23.55 25.29 -8.99
N GLY A 290 -22.65 24.86 -8.09
CA GLY A 290 -22.92 23.78 -7.14
C GLY A 290 -24.04 24.07 -6.13
N LYS A 291 -24.37 25.35 -5.90
CA LYS A 291 -25.46 25.79 -5.03
C LYS A 291 -26.81 25.87 -5.74
N LEU A 292 -26.84 26.23 -7.02
CA LEU A 292 -28.07 26.60 -7.71
C LEU A 292 -28.56 25.53 -8.69
N VAL A 293 -27.68 24.60 -9.07
CA VAL A 293 -28.06 23.32 -9.67
C VAL A 293 -29.17 22.65 -8.84
N ASN A 294 -30.21 22.13 -9.51
CA ASN A 294 -31.38 21.55 -8.85
C ASN A 294 -32.11 22.49 -7.86
N CYS A 295 -31.95 23.82 -8.01
CA CYS A 295 -32.39 24.83 -7.05
C CYS A 295 -31.79 24.63 -5.63
N GLY A 296 -30.58 24.05 -5.54
CA GLY A 296 -29.89 23.76 -4.28
C GLY A 296 -30.46 22.60 -3.46
N GLN A 297 -31.40 21.83 -4.03
CA GLN A 297 -31.99 20.65 -3.41
C GLN A 297 -31.05 19.43 -3.56
N THR A 298 -29.85 19.52 -2.99
CA THR A 298 -28.75 18.59 -3.23
C THR A 298 -27.96 18.37 -1.93
N CYS A 299 -27.84 17.11 -1.48
CA CYS A 299 -27.20 16.73 -0.21
C CYS A 299 -25.71 17.11 -0.10
N VAL A 300 -25.10 17.47 -1.23
CA VAL A 300 -23.71 17.93 -1.37
C VAL A 300 -23.61 19.34 -1.96
N ALA A 301 -24.69 20.13 -2.01
CA ALA A 301 -24.58 21.54 -2.36
C ALA A 301 -23.74 22.30 -1.30
N PRO A 302 -23.00 23.35 -1.68
CA PRO A 302 -22.46 24.35 -0.76
C PRO A 302 -23.55 24.87 0.18
N ASP A 303 -23.62 24.39 1.41
CA ASP A 303 -24.72 24.77 2.31
C ASP A 303 -24.49 26.21 2.81
N TYR A 304 -23.29 26.51 3.28
CA TYR A 304 -22.85 27.84 3.75
C TYR A 304 -21.39 28.13 3.37
N VAL A 305 -21.03 29.42 3.34
CA VAL A 305 -19.67 29.91 3.05
C VAL A 305 -19.00 30.45 4.33
N LEU A 306 -17.71 30.16 4.48
CA LEU A 306 -16.81 30.69 5.51
C LEU A 306 -15.67 31.47 4.84
N CYS A 307 -15.56 32.77 5.10
CA CYS A 307 -14.51 33.63 4.53
C CYS A 307 -14.30 34.91 5.34
N ASN A 308 -13.28 35.71 5.01
CA ASN A 308 -13.11 37.04 5.62
C ASN A 308 -13.91 38.12 4.87
N LYS A 309 -14.05 39.31 5.47
CA LYS A 309 -14.93 40.37 4.94
C LYS A 309 -14.52 40.88 3.55
N LEU A 310 -13.21 40.93 3.27
CA LEU A 310 -12.66 41.33 1.97
C LEU A 310 -12.95 40.29 0.86
N VAL A 311 -13.13 39.02 1.23
CA VAL A 311 -13.55 37.95 0.31
C VAL A 311 -15.07 37.96 0.14
N GLU A 312 -15.83 38.18 1.22
CA GLU A 312 -17.30 38.32 1.20
C GLU A 312 -17.75 39.40 0.19
N GLU A 313 -17.19 40.61 0.28
CA GLU A 313 -17.53 41.72 -0.63
C GLU A 313 -17.23 41.40 -2.11
N LYS A 314 -16.08 40.79 -2.39
CA LYS A 314 -15.69 40.36 -3.75
C LYS A 314 -16.59 39.23 -4.28
N PHE A 315 -16.97 38.30 -3.41
CA PHE A 315 -17.88 37.19 -3.75
C PHE A 315 -19.26 37.74 -4.14
N ILE A 316 -19.82 38.67 -3.36
CA ILE A 316 -21.13 39.31 -3.64
C ILE A 316 -21.08 40.12 -4.96
N HIS A 317 -19.99 40.85 -5.21
CA HIS A 317 -19.79 41.57 -6.47
C HIS A 317 -19.80 40.63 -7.68
N HIS A 318 -19.01 39.55 -7.65
CA HIS A 318 -19.00 38.58 -8.74
C HIS A 318 -20.30 37.77 -8.84
N ALA A 319 -20.98 37.49 -7.73
CA ALA A 319 -22.22 36.73 -7.71
C ALA A 319 -23.34 37.45 -8.48
N ASN A 320 -23.51 38.76 -8.29
CA ASN A 320 -24.48 39.56 -9.05
C ASN A 320 -24.27 39.47 -10.57
N ILE A 321 -23.02 39.41 -11.02
CA ILE A 321 -22.67 39.28 -12.44
C ILE A 321 -22.98 37.85 -12.93
N LEU A 322 -22.59 36.84 -12.16
CA LEU A 322 -22.68 35.43 -12.54
C LEU A 322 -24.13 34.91 -12.53
N LEU A 323 -24.99 35.41 -11.65
CA LEU A 323 -26.42 35.05 -11.65
C LEU A 323 -27.13 35.51 -12.94
N LYS A 324 -26.82 36.72 -13.42
CA LYS A 324 -27.28 37.22 -14.72
C LYS A 324 -26.68 36.43 -15.89
N GLU A 325 -25.41 36.02 -15.78
CA GLU A 325 -24.75 35.16 -16.78
C GLU A 325 -25.40 33.77 -16.88
N PHE A 326 -25.82 33.19 -15.75
CA PHE A 326 -26.42 31.85 -15.69
C PHE A 326 -27.90 31.82 -16.10
N TYR A 327 -28.70 32.82 -15.70
CA TYR A 327 -30.16 32.73 -15.76
C TYR A 327 -30.84 33.92 -16.47
N GLY A 328 -30.09 34.93 -16.92
CA GLY A 328 -30.62 36.15 -17.51
C GLY A 328 -31.06 37.19 -16.47
N ASP A 329 -31.73 38.26 -16.93
CA ASP A 329 -32.18 39.36 -16.06
C ASP A 329 -33.42 39.03 -15.23
N ASP A 330 -34.27 38.09 -15.67
CA ASP A 330 -35.39 37.54 -14.86
C ASP A 330 -35.24 36.03 -14.66
N ILE A 331 -34.69 35.67 -13.50
CA ILE A 331 -34.44 34.29 -13.07
C ILE A 331 -35.77 33.51 -12.88
N LYS A 332 -36.90 34.18 -12.64
CA LYS A 332 -38.21 33.54 -12.42
C LYS A 332 -38.76 32.89 -13.70
N GLU A 333 -38.48 33.48 -14.85
CA GLU A 333 -38.88 32.97 -16.18
C GLU A 333 -37.77 32.15 -16.87
N SER A 334 -36.60 32.02 -16.22
CA SER A 334 -35.51 31.16 -16.70
C SER A 334 -35.93 29.69 -16.75
N LYS A 335 -35.61 29.05 -17.88
CA LYS A 335 -35.84 27.61 -18.13
C LYS A 335 -34.78 26.71 -17.48
N ASP A 336 -33.63 27.31 -17.17
CA ASP A 336 -32.43 26.62 -16.68
C ASP A 336 -32.33 26.66 -15.14
N PHE A 337 -33.34 27.21 -14.46
CA PHE A 337 -33.50 27.18 -13.01
C PHE A 337 -34.66 26.25 -12.63
N ALA A 338 -34.48 25.36 -11.64
CA ALA A 338 -35.54 24.47 -11.14
C ALA A 338 -36.49 25.17 -10.13
N ARG A 339 -37.48 24.47 -9.59
CA ARG A 339 -38.38 24.97 -8.52
C ARG A 339 -38.28 24.10 -7.28
N ILE A 340 -38.83 24.59 -6.16
CA ILE A 340 -38.89 23.83 -4.91
C ILE A 340 -39.95 22.73 -5.02
N ILE A 341 -39.62 21.50 -4.62
CA ILE A 341 -40.45 20.28 -4.77
C ILE A 341 -41.89 20.37 -4.22
N GLY A 342 -42.17 21.26 -3.26
CA GLY A 342 -43.50 21.37 -2.68
C GLY A 342 -43.65 22.48 -1.65
N SER A 343 -44.90 22.88 -1.40
CA SER A 343 -45.27 23.98 -0.50
C SER A 343 -44.67 23.86 0.90
N LYS A 344 -44.63 22.65 1.49
CA LYS A 344 -43.98 22.39 2.79
C LYS A 344 -42.51 22.85 2.82
N TYR A 345 -41.75 22.51 1.78
CA TYR A 345 -40.33 22.85 1.67
C TYR A 345 -40.13 24.33 1.35
N PHE A 346 -41.00 24.89 0.49
CA PHE A 346 -41.04 26.32 0.20
C PHE A 346 -41.31 27.17 1.45
N HIS A 347 -42.31 26.82 2.27
CA HIS A 347 -42.62 27.55 3.51
C HIS A 347 -41.50 27.43 4.55
N ARG A 348 -40.82 26.28 4.65
CA ARG A 348 -39.61 26.14 5.47
C ARG A 348 -38.51 27.10 5.02
N LEU A 349 -38.13 27.04 3.74
CA LEU A 349 -37.07 27.88 3.15
C LEU A 349 -37.37 29.38 3.28
N THR A 350 -38.58 29.81 2.92
CA THR A 350 -38.97 31.23 3.02
C THR A 350 -38.96 31.77 4.46
N ASN A 351 -39.22 30.93 5.47
CA ASN A 351 -39.05 31.32 6.88
C ASN A 351 -37.58 31.58 7.26
N LEU A 352 -36.61 30.90 6.63
CA LEU A 352 -35.17 31.14 6.89
C LEU A 352 -34.69 32.50 6.36
N ILE A 353 -35.40 33.08 5.37
CA ILE A 353 -35.06 34.39 4.77
C ILE A 353 -35.59 35.55 5.62
N ARG A 354 -36.80 35.42 6.21
CA ARG A 354 -37.60 36.53 6.78
C ARG A 354 -36.87 37.46 7.76
N ASN A 355 -35.96 36.93 8.56
CA ASN A 355 -35.23 37.69 9.60
C ASN A 355 -33.73 37.85 9.29
N ALA A 356 -33.27 37.43 8.11
CA ALA A 356 -31.86 37.46 7.72
C ALA A 356 -31.52 38.68 6.87
N LYS A 357 -30.27 39.14 6.93
CA LYS A 357 -29.78 40.25 6.12
C LYS A 357 -29.43 39.76 4.70
N VAL A 358 -30.34 39.99 3.76
CA VAL A 358 -30.17 39.62 2.35
C VAL A 358 -29.21 40.58 1.65
N ALA A 359 -28.24 40.03 0.92
CA ALA A 359 -27.30 40.77 0.07
C ALA A 359 -27.65 40.68 -1.43
N ILE A 360 -28.24 39.55 -1.85
CA ILE A 360 -28.73 39.29 -3.21
C ILE A 360 -30.01 38.45 -3.10
N GLY A 361 -31.00 38.73 -3.94
CA GLY A 361 -32.21 37.93 -4.07
C GLY A 361 -33.22 38.14 -2.94
N GLY A 362 -33.85 37.04 -2.50
CA GLY A 362 -34.89 37.04 -1.47
C GLY A 362 -36.32 37.12 -2.01
N GLU A 363 -36.51 37.26 -3.33
CA GLU A 363 -37.82 37.19 -3.97
C GLU A 363 -38.40 35.78 -3.91
N THR A 364 -39.71 35.67 -3.66
CA THR A 364 -40.40 34.38 -3.55
C THR A 364 -41.78 34.44 -4.21
N ASN A 365 -42.21 33.36 -4.87
CA ASN A 365 -43.57 33.21 -5.41
C ASN A 365 -44.08 31.80 -5.07
N ALA A 366 -45.12 31.74 -4.22
CA ALA A 366 -45.66 30.49 -3.70
C ALA A 366 -46.41 29.66 -4.76
N GLU A 367 -47.05 30.32 -5.73
CA GLU A 367 -47.85 29.68 -6.80
C GLU A 367 -46.98 28.82 -7.72
N ASN A 368 -45.75 29.27 -8.01
CA ASN A 368 -44.78 28.55 -8.83
C ASN A 368 -43.68 27.86 -8.01
N LEU A 369 -43.78 27.87 -6.67
CA LEU A 369 -42.77 27.34 -5.74
C LEU A 369 -41.34 27.86 -6.04
N TYR A 370 -41.25 29.14 -6.41
CA TYR A 370 -40.01 29.82 -6.80
C TYR A 370 -39.41 30.61 -5.63
N ILE A 371 -38.14 30.40 -5.35
CA ILE A 371 -37.31 31.22 -4.45
C ILE A 371 -36.08 31.62 -5.27
N SER A 372 -35.75 32.91 -5.32
CA SER A 372 -34.59 33.37 -6.09
C SER A 372 -33.26 32.92 -5.45
N PRO A 373 -32.16 32.85 -6.24
CA PRO A 373 -30.81 32.71 -5.72
C PRO A 373 -30.50 33.77 -4.66
N THR A 374 -30.53 33.37 -3.39
CA THR A 374 -30.52 34.27 -2.23
C THR A 374 -29.20 34.16 -1.50
N ILE A 375 -28.49 35.28 -1.30
CA ILE A 375 -27.26 35.33 -0.48
C ILE A 375 -27.55 36.11 0.79
N LEU A 376 -27.17 35.54 1.94
CA LEU A 376 -27.33 36.14 3.27
C LEU A 376 -25.96 36.50 3.85
N ILE A 377 -25.86 37.64 4.50
CA ILE A 377 -24.61 38.18 5.09
C ILE A 377 -24.79 38.56 6.56
N ASP A 378 -23.69 38.80 7.26
CA ASP A 378 -23.65 39.02 8.72
C ASP A 378 -24.36 37.89 9.52
N VAL A 379 -24.40 36.67 8.95
CA VAL A 379 -25.09 35.51 9.50
C VAL A 379 -24.33 34.95 10.70
N LYS A 380 -25.06 34.62 11.77
CA LYS A 380 -24.51 34.14 13.04
C LYS A 380 -24.58 32.60 13.15
N PRO A 381 -23.71 31.98 13.97
CA PRO A 381 -23.74 30.54 14.21
C PRO A 381 -25.11 30.02 14.71
N GLU A 382 -25.85 30.85 15.44
CA GLU A 382 -27.11 30.53 16.14
C GLU A 382 -28.37 30.81 15.32
N ASP A 383 -28.28 31.47 14.16
CA ASP A 383 -29.44 31.81 13.32
C ASP A 383 -30.14 30.56 12.79
N GLU A 384 -31.46 30.61 12.57
CA GLU A 384 -32.25 29.42 12.12
C GLU A 384 -31.69 28.79 10.82
N VAL A 385 -31.23 29.63 9.88
CA VAL A 385 -30.59 29.18 8.62
C VAL A 385 -29.30 28.38 8.85
N MET A 386 -28.73 28.45 10.04
CA MET A 386 -27.53 27.70 10.44
C MET A 386 -27.81 26.47 11.32
N LYS A 387 -29.07 26.18 11.70
CA LYS A 387 -29.40 25.03 12.56
C LYS A 387 -29.67 23.73 11.80
N GLU A 388 -30.31 23.81 10.64
CA GLU A 388 -30.65 22.65 9.79
C GLU A 388 -30.07 22.76 8.37
N GLU A 389 -30.11 21.67 7.63
CA GLU A 389 -29.73 21.61 6.21
C GLU A 389 -30.63 22.51 5.36
N ILE A 390 -30.03 23.38 4.54
CA ILE A 390 -30.80 24.37 3.79
C ILE A 390 -31.58 23.69 2.67
N PHE A 391 -30.93 22.88 1.85
CA PHE A 391 -31.59 22.12 0.76
C PHE A 391 -32.46 23.01 -0.15
N GLY A 392 -31.89 24.13 -0.59
CA GLY A 392 -32.55 25.18 -1.37
C GLY A 392 -31.56 26.30 -1.77
N PRO A 393 -32.02 27.32 -2.51
CA PRO A 393 -31.16 28.30 -3.19
C PRO A 393 -30.68 29.44 -2.27
N ILE A 394 -30.56 29.20 -0.97
CA ILE A 394 -30.17 30.20 0.05
C ILE A 394 -28.73 29.91 0.50
N LEU A 395 -27.81 30.84 0.30
CA LEU A 395 -26.39 30.73 0.65
C LEU A 395 -26.00 31.75 1.73
N PRO A 396 -25.99 31.39 3.02
CA PRO A 396 -25.42 32.23 4.06
C PRO A 396 -23.89 32.27 3.98
N ILE A 397 -23.34 33.46 4.18
CA ILE A 397 -21.92 33.71 4.36
C ILE A 397 -21.68 34.15 5.81
N LEU A 398 -20.76 33.48 6.50
CA LEU A 398 -20.31 33.85 7.84
C LEU A 398 -18.89 34.41 7.75
N THR A 399 -18.70 35.61 8.29
CA THR A 399 -17.39 36.25 8.35
C THR A 399 -16.53 35.60 9.43
N ILE A 400 -15.32 35.17 9.08
CA ILE A 400 -14.29 34.57 9.96
C ILE A 400 -12.90 35.14 9.62
N ASN A 401 -11.95 35.00 10.54
CA ASN A 401 -10.65 35.65 10.47
C ASN A 401 -9.58 34.79 9.77
N ASP A 402 -9.53 33.49 10.10
CA ASP A 402 -8.44 32.58 9.75
C ASP A 402 -8.94 31.13 9.50
N PRO A 403 -8.14 30.24 8.85
CA PRO A 403 -8.59 28.88 8.56
C PRO A 403 -8.68 27.98 9.82
N GLU A 404 -7.93 28.26 10.89
CA GLU A 404 -8.06 27.55 12.17
C GLU A 404 -9.45 27.77 12.81
N GLU A 405 -9.97 29.00 12.77
CA GLU A 405 -11.34 29.36 13.18
C GLU A 405 -12.39 28.64 12.32
N ALA A 406 -12.18 28.57 11.00
CA ALA A 406 -13.05 27.82 10.10
C ALA A 406 -13.13 26.34 10.48
N ILE A 407 -11.99 25.70 10.71
CA ILE A 407 -11.87 24.28 11.08
C ILE A 407 -12.52 24.03 12.45
N LYS A 408 -12.30 24.93 13.41
CA LYS A 408 -12.95 24.89 14.73
C LYS A 408 -14.48 24.98 14.61
N PHE A 409 -15.00 25.88 13.79
CA PHE A 409 -16.44 26.03 13.54
C PHE A 409 -17.06 24.78 12.90
N ILE A 410 -16.38 24.19 11.91
CA ILE A 410 -16.83 22.96 11.24
C ILE A 410 -16.87 21.79 12.24
N ASN A 411 -15.81 21.63 13.04
CA ASN A 411 -15.68 20.52 14.01
C ASN A 411 -16.63 20.63 15.22
N GLN A 412 -17.28 21.77 15.44
CA GLN A 412 -18.33 21.94 16.46
C GLN A 412 -19.71 21.46 16.00
N ARG A 413 -19.84 21.00 14.75
CA ARG A 413 -21.12 20.65 14.11
C ARG A 413 -21.12 19.18 13.67
N ASP A 414 -22.29 18.67 13.28
CA ASP A 414 -22.42 17.36 12.67
C ASP A 414 -21.56 17.24 11.41
N LYS A 415 -20.91 16.08 11.25
CA LYS A 415 -20.02 15.79 10.11
C LYS A 415 -20.80 15.81 8.79
N PRO A 416 -20.45 16.68 7.83
CA PRO A 416 -21.20 16.85 6.60
C PRO A 416 -20.88 15.76 5.56
N LEU A 417 -21.76 15.60 4.57
CA LEU A 417 -21.55 14.67 3.46
C LEU A 417 -20.39 15.13 2.55
N ALA A 418 -20.26 16.43 2.32
CA ALA A 418 -19.16 17.03 1.56
C ALA A 418 -18.56 18.28 2.27
N MET A 419 -17.34 18.64 1.89
CA MET A 419 -16.69 19.92 2.24
C MET A 419 -15.96 20.49 1.01
N TYR A 420 -15.97 21.82 0.90
CA TYR A 420 -15.33 22.56 -0.19
C TYR A 420 -14.30 23.57 0.33
N ILE A 421 -13.14 23.64 -0.32
CA ILE A 421 -12.00 24.46 0.12
C ILE A 421 -11.43 25.22 -1.09
N PHE A 422 -11.58 26.54 -1.12
CA PHE A 422 -11.07 27.42 -2.18
C PHE A 422 -9.86 28.22 -1.70
N THR A 423 -8.67 27.80 -2.12
CA THR A 423 -7.38 28.43 -1.78
C THR A 423 -6.28 27.91 -2.71
N MET A 424 -5.29 28.76 -3.00
CA MET A 424 -4.06 28.37 -3.69
C MET A 424 -2.93 28.01 -2.70
N LYS A 425 -3.11 28.26 -1.39
CA LYS A 425 -2.15 27.86 -0.35
C LYS A 425 -2.30 26.38 -0.02
N ARG A 426 -1.39 25.55 -0.51
CA ARG A 426 -1.34 24.11 -0.17
C ARG A 426 -1.35 23.84 1.34
N LEU A 427 -0.64 24.64 2.15
CA LEU A 427 -0.64 24.50 3.61
C LEU A 427 -2.05 24.62 4.22
N VAL A 428 -2.93 25.45 3.64
CA VAL A 428 -4.33 25.58 4.08
C VAL A 428 -5.14 24.37 3.63
N GLN A 429 -4.93 23.87 2.41
CA GLN A 429 -5.56 22.62 1.93
C GLN A 429 -5.23 21.44 2.85
N ASP A 430 -3.94 21.23 3.13
CA ASP A 430 -3.46 20.18 4.02
C ASP A 430 -3.98 20.37 5.47
N LEU A 431 -4.11 21.61 5.95
CA LEU A 431 -4.69 21.93 7.27
C LEU A 431 -6.18 21.53 7.39
N PHE A 432 -7.01 21.82 6.39
CA PHE A 432 -8.43 21.41 6.39
C PHE A 432 -8.58 19.89 6.23
N LEU A 433 -7.81 19.27 5.33
CA LEU A 433 -7.86 17.83 5.07
C LEU A 433 -7.49 16.99 6.30
N ASN A 434 -6.50 17.44 7.07
CA ASN A 434 -6.06 16.77 8.30
C ASN A 434 -6.84 17.21 9.54
N GLY A 435 -7.45 18.40 9.51
CA GLY A 435 -8.11 19.04 10.64
C GLY A 435 -9.62 18.76 10.78
N THR A 436 -10.28 18.18 9.78
CA THR A 436 -11.76 18.01 9.76
C THR A 436 -12.18 16.56 9.47
N SER A 437 -13.49 16.29 9.40
CA SER A 437 -14.01 14.96 9.02
C SER A 437 -15.41 15.06 8.40
N CYS A 438 -15.51 14.60 7.16
CA CYS A 438 -16.71 14.59 6.31
C CYS A 438 -16.69 13.35 5.39
N GLY A 439 -17.73 13.14 4.58
CA GLY A 439 -17.78 12.04 3.60
C GLY A 439 -16.79 12.22 2.45
N GLY A 440 -16.93 13.31 1.69
CA GLY A 440 -16.04 13.70 0.61
C GLY A 440 -15.48 15.13 0.77
N VAL A 441 -14.39 15.44 0.05
CA VAL A 441 -13.82 16.79 -0.06
C VAL A 441 -13.55 17.11 -1.52
N CYS A 442 -13.83 18.35 -1.94
CA CYS A 442 -13.33 18.87 -3.22
C CYS A 442 -12.58 20.19 -3.00
N VAL A 443 -11.39 20.30 -3.59
CA VAL A 443 -10.51 21.47 -3.45
C VAL A 443 -10.58 22.29 -4.73
N ASN A 444 -10.86 23.59 -4.59
CA ASN A 444 -11.06 24.56 -5.66
C ASN A 444 -12.21 24.25 -6.66
N ASP A 445 -13.11 23.31 -6.33
CA ASP A 445 -14.35 23.03 -7.08
C ASP A 445 -15.46 22.47 -6.17
N THR A 446 -16.67 22.29 -6.69
CA THR A 446 -17.82 21.71 -5.95
C THR A 446 -18.46 20.57 -6.73
N LEU A 447 -19.16 19.64 -6.04
CA LEU A 447 -19.88 18.45 -6.56
C LEU A 447 -19.07 17.42 -7.38
N VAL A 448 -18.11 17.81 -8.23
CA VAL A 448 -17.46 16.97 -9.25
C VAL A 448 -16.71 15.74 -8.74
N HIS A 449 -16.44 15.64 -7.42
CA HIS A 449 -15.90 14.42 -6.82
C HIS A 449 -16.87 13.22 -6.92
N LEU A 450 -18.19 13.45 -7.01
CA LEU A 450 -19.19 12.40 -7.21
C LEU A 450 -19.10 11.76 -8.61
N ALA A 451 -18.52 12.44 -9.60
CA ALA A 451 -18.36 11.92 -10.97
C ALA A 451 -17.17 10.95 -11.12
N VAL A 452 -16.38 10.74 -10.06
CA VAL A 452 -15.19 9.88 -10.10
C VAL A 452 -15.54 8.48 -9.60
N GLU A 453 -15.97 7.60 -10.52
CA GLU A 453 -16.36 6.18 -10.30
C GLU A 453 -15.49 5.33 -9.35
N ASN A 454 -14.21 5.69 -9.18
CA ASN A 454 -13.25 4.97 -8.33
C ASN A 454 -13.13 5.53 -6.90
N LEU A 455 -13.72 6.69 -6.61
CA LEU A 455 -13.87 7.18 -5.24
C LEU A 455 -15.13 6.55 -4.61
N PRO A 456 -15.07 6.11 -3.34
CA PRO A 456 -16.29 5.76 -2.60
C PRO A 456 -17.06 7.05 -2.31
N PHE A 457 -18.31 7.14 -2.77
CA PHE A 457 -19.25 8.15 -2.30
C PHE A 457 -20.02 7.57 -1.12
N GLY A 458 -20.03 8.28 0.01
CA GLY A 458 -20.60 7.81 1.27
C GLY A 458 -20.46 8.85 2.40
N GLY A 459 -21.45 8.91 3.29
CA GLY A 459 -21.43 9.79 4.47
C GLY A 459 -20.69 9.23 5.69
N VAL A 460 -20.54 10.06 6.74
CA VAL A 460 -19.92 9.65 8.01
C VAL A 460 -20.59 10.26 9.23
N GLY A 461 -21.14 9.43 10.11
CA GLY A 461 -21.84 9.90 11.31
C GLY A 461 -23.27 10.31 10.97
N ASN A 462 -23.67 11.56 11.26
CA ASN A 462 -25.04 11.99 10.97
C ASN A 462 -25.32 12.14 9.45
N SER A 463 -24.28 12.33 8.64
CA SER A 463 -24.37 12.31 7.16
C SER A 463 -24.36 10.92 6.54
N GLY A 464 -24.12 9.84 7.30
CA GLY A 464 -24.28 8.49 6.76
C GLY A 464 -23.39 7.39 7.34
N MET A 465 -23.59 6.21 6.76
CA MET A 465 -22.72 5.03 6.92
C MET A 465 -22.81 4.13 5.68
N GLY A 466 -21.71 3.47 5.33
CA GLY A 466 -21.60 2.75 4.06
C GLY A 466 -21.04 3.65 2.95
N SER A 467 -20.98 3.12 1.73
CA SER A 467 -20.54 3.85 0.55
C SER A 467 -20.82 3.05 -0.72
N TYR A 468 -20.94 3.72 -1.86
CA TYR A 468 -21.09 3.10 -3.18
C TYR A 468 -20.25 3.84 -4.26
N HIS A 469 -20.68 3.76 -5.52
CA HIS A 469 -19.99 4.08 -6.78
C HIS A 469 -19.04 2.98 -7.28
N GLY A 470 -19.05 2.73 -8.59
CA GLY A 470 -18.19 1.77 -9.30
C GLY A 470 -18.01 0.41 -8.58
N LYS A 471 -16.76 0.07 -8.28
CA LYS A 471 -16.39 -1.16 -7.56
C LYS A 471 -16.91 -1.18 -6.12
N ASN A 472 -17.03 -0.02 -5.47
CA ASN A 472 -17.57 0.08 -4.11
C ASN A 472 -19.06 -0.30 -4.10
N SER A 473 -19.84 0.10 -5.12
CA SER A 473 -21.22 -0.41 -5.31
C SER A 473 -21.26 -1.94 -5.37
N PHE A 474 -20.42 -2.55 -6.20
CA PHE A 474 -20.35 -4.01 -6.31
C PHE A 474 -19.99 -4.68 -4.98
N ASP A 475 -18.97 -4.15 -4.27
CA ASP A 475 -18.49 -4.71 -3.01
C ASP A 475 -19.50 -4.55 -1.86
N THR A 476 -20.24 -3.44 -1.83
CA THR A 476 -21.33 -3.17 -0.87
C THR A 476 -22.49 -4.18 -1.00
N PHE A 477 -22.77 -4.67 -2.21
CA PHE A 477 -23.86 -5.62 -2.47
C PHE A 477 -23.40 -7.09 -2.61
N VAL A 478 -22.22 -7.48 -2.11
CA VAL A 478 -21.76 -8.88 -2.05
C VAL A 478 -21.21 -9.27 -0.68
N HIS A 479 -21.43 -10.52 -0.28
CA HIS A 479 -20.72 -11.12 0.84
C HIS A 479 -19.33 -11.62 0.38
N LYS A 480 -18.28 -11.09 1.02
CA LYS A 480 -16.87 -11.50 0.81
C LYS A 480 -16.55 -12.83 1.52
N LYS A 481 -17.09 -13.92 0.97
CA LYS A 481 -16.92 -15.30 1.48
C LYS A 481 -15.45 -15.74 1.40
N SER A 482 -14.78 -15.78 2.54
CA SER A 482 -13.40 -16.28 2.67
C SER A 482 -13.36 -17.82 2.61
N VAL A 483 -12.55 -18.38 1.71
CA VAL A 483 -12.41 -19.83 1.49
C VAL A 483 -10.95 -20.27 1.57
N LEU A 484 -10.69 -21.30 2.39
CA LEU A 484 -9.37 -21.86 2.67
C LEU A 484 -9.33 -23.36 2.30
N PHE A 485 -8.77 -23.68 1.14
CA PHE A 485 -8.65 -25.06 0.66
C PHE A 485 -7.39 -25.72 1.26
N LYS A 486 -7.60 -26.76 2.07
CA LYS A 486 -6.53 -27.60 2.66
C LYS A 486 -6.48 -28.96 1.98
N ASN A 487 -5.28 -29.45 1.66
CA ASN A 487 -5.10 -30.75 1.02
C ASN A 487 -5.03 -31.88 2.06
N LEU A 488 -5.90 -32.89 1.92
CA LEU A 488 -5.99 -34.05 2.82
C LEU A 488 -4.84 -35.07 2.64
N ARG A 489 -4.15 -35.09 1.49
CA ARG A 489 -3.07 -36.07 1.19
C ARG A 489 -1.70 -35.69 1.80
N ARG A 490 -1.66 -35.12 3.01
CA ARG A 490 -0.40 -34.83 3.74
C ARG A 490 -0.32 -35.55 5.08
N ASN A 491 0.84 -36.15 5.34
CA ASN A 491 1.05 -37.12 6.43
C ASN A 491 0.62 -36.61 7.81
N HIS A 492 0.04 -37.53 8.58
CA HIS A 492 -0.56 -37.35 9.90
C HIS A 492 0.31 -36.54 10.90
N ASN A 493 1.64 -36.64 10.77
CA ASN A 493 2.61 -35.91 11.61
C ASN A 493 2.54 -34.37 11.49
N GLN A 494 2.03 -33.80 10.38
CA GLN A 494 1.86 -32.35 10.26
C GLN A 494 0.62 -31.79 10.97
N LEU A 495 -0.34 -32.62 11.39
CA LEU A 495 -1.50 -32.12 12.15
C LEU A 495 -1.10 -31.68 13.57
N LYS A 496 -0.16 -32.40 14.20
CA LYS A 496 0.34 -32.10 15.55
C LYS A 496 1.03 -30.73 15.68
N SER A 497 1.58 -30.16 14.61
CA SER A 497 2.17 -28.81 14.65
C SER A 497 1.13 -27.69 14.55
N ARG A 498 0.03 -27.90 13.80
CA ARG A 498 -1.03 -26.89 13.61
C ARG A 498 -1.90 -26.69 14.86
N VAL A 499 -2.18 -27.74 15.63
CA VAL A 499 -3.02 -27.65 16.84
C VAL A 499 -2.35 -26.88 17.99
N ARG A 500 -1.02 -26.97 18.13
CA ARG A 500 -0.28 -26.31 19.23
C ARG A 500 -0.28 -24.78 19.19
N ILE A 501 -0.65 -24.17 18.07
CA ILE A 501 -0.68 -22.70 17.91
C ILE A 501 -1.97 -22.09 18.49
N PHE A 502 -3.05 -22.85 18.59
CA PHE A 502 -4.38 -22.30 18.95
C PHE A 502 -4.60 -21.97 20.43
N TYR A 503 -3.64 -22.28 21.31
CA TYR A 503 -3.74 -22.01 22.75
C TYR A 503 -2.94 -20.77 23.22
N ILE A 504 -2.28 -20.04 22.30
CA ILE A 504 -1.56 -18.81 22.62
C ILE A 504 -1.81 -17.76 21.53
N VAL A 505 -2.77 -16.86 21.77
CA VAL A 505 -2.78 -15.42 21.44
C VAL A 505 -4.19 -14.87 21.70
N ARG A 506 -4.30 -13.77 22.46
CA ARG A 506 -5.51 -12.95 22.55
C ARG A 506 -5.19 -11.55 22.04
N LYS A 507 -5.79 -11.17 20.91
CA LYS A 507 -5.82 -9.83 20.27
C LYS A 507 -4.48 -9.18 19.86
N THR A 508 -4.36 -8.88 18.57
CA THR A 508 -3.92 -7.56 18.06
C THR A 508 -4.43 -7.41 16.62
N SER A 509 -4.74 -6.18 16.19
CA SER A 509 -5.42 -5.92 14.91
C SER A 509 -4.66 -4.92 14.04
N VAL A 510 -4.44 -5.32 12.78
CA VAL A 510 -4.49 -4.54 11.52
C VAL A 510 -3.98 -3.08 11.54
N THR A 511 -2.74 -2.91 11.03
CA THR A 511 -2.30 -1.97 9.95
C THR A 511 -2.47 -0.45 10.09
N LEU A 512 -1.52 0.31 9.50
CA LEU A 512 -1.49 1.78 9.41
C LEU A 512 -0.99 2.23 8.01
N CYS A 513 -1.15 3.52 7.67
CA CYS A 513 -1.04 4.08 6.32
C CYS A 513 0.34 4.72 5.97
N GLY A 514 0.43 5.35 4.80
CA GLY A 514 1.63 5.99 4.22
C GLY A 514 1.92 7.43 4.69
N VAL A 515 2.85 8.10 4.00
CA VAL A 515 3.54 9.36 4.43
C VAL A 515 3.96 10.21 3.22
N TYR A 516 3.98 11.55 3.31
CA TYR A 516 4.94 12.48 2.64
C TYR A 516 4.91 13.92 3.29
N PRO A 517 5.89 14.84 3.07
CA PRO A 517 6.47 15.66 4.17
C PRO A 517 6.91 17.13 3.82
N PHE A 518 7.83 17.70 4.63
CA PHE A 518 8.63 18.95 4.49
C PHE A 518 8.00 20.29 4.97
N TYR A 519 8.74 21.35 5.37
CA TYR A 519 10.20 21.59 5.53
C TYR A 519 10.49 22.44 6.82
N VAL A 520 11.73 22.90 7.04
CA VAL A 520 12.25 23.50 8.29
C VAL A 520 12.68 24.97 8.10
N VAL A 521 12.49 25.81 9.13
CA VAL A 521 13.21 27.08 9.35
C VAL A 521 13.65 27.17 10.82
N TYR A 522 14.82 27.78 11.08
CA TYR A 522 15.41 27.98 12.42
C TYR A 522 15.15 29.39 12.96
N LEU A 523 14.92 29.51 14.27
CA LEU A 523 15.15 30.74 15.05
C LEU A 523 15.38 30.36 16.53
N SER A 524 16.24 31.11 17.23
CA SER A 524 16.80 30.69 18.53
C SER A 524 16.93 31.85 19.53
N LEU A 525 16.36 31.70 20.72
CA LEU A 525 16.58 32.54 21.92
C LEU A 525 16.46 31.63 23.19
N PRO A 526 16.76 32.10 24.43
CA PRO A 526 17.53 31.30 25.39
C PRO A 526 16.74 30.49 26.43
N PHE A 527 17.46 29.56 27.08
CA PHE A 527 17.04 28.77 28.23
C PHE A 527 16.69 29.62 29.47
N HIS A 528 15.72 29.13 30.24
CA HIS A 528 15.69 29.27 31.71
C HIS A 528 15.98 27.91 32.34
N TYR A 529 16.73 27.92 33.45
CA TYR A 529 16.90 26.75 34.32
C TYR A 529 15.92 26.88 35.48
N LEU A 530 15.23 25.78 35.80
CA LEU A 530 14.39 25.62 36.99
C LEU A 530 14.78 24.31 37.69
N GLU A 531 14.81 24.32 39.02
CA GLU A 531 15.40 23.23 39.79
C GLU A 531 14.52 21.96 39.81
N MET A 532 15.17 20.81 39.99
CA MET A 532 14.51 19.51 40.19
C MET A 532 14.17 19.32 41.68
N ASP A 533 13.07 18.61 41.93
CA ASP A 533 12.85 17.92 43.21
C ASP A 533 13.92 16.81 43.39
N PRO A 534 14.76 16.84 44.44
CA PRO A 534 15.79 15.82 44.69
C PRO A 534 15.22 14.41 44.93
N ASN A 535 13.95 14.26 45.29
CA ASN A 535 13.32 12.97 45.58
C ASN A 535 12.71 12.29 44.33
N ALA A 536 12.63 12.98 43.20
CA ALA A 536 12.08 12.42 41.96
C ALA A 536 13.04 11.41 41.31
N ALA A 537 12.54 10.19 41.04
CA ALA A 537 13.21 9.19 40.22
C ALA A 537 12.93 9.38 38.73
N VAL A 538 11.71 9.80 38.38
CA VAL A 538 11.34 10.29 37.04
C VAL A 538 10.42 11.49 37.19
N CYS A 539 10.77 12.60 36.54
CA CYS A 539 9.91 13.77 36.41
C CYS A 539 9.69 14.05 34.91
N VAL A 540 8.44 14.28 34.54
CA VAL A 540 8.01 14.64 33.18
C VAL A 540 7.17 15.92 33.28
N ARG A 541 7.48 16.93 32.46
CA ARG A 541 6.74 18.19 32.38
C ARG A 541 6.36 18.50 30.94
N ASP A 542 5.09 18.87 30.71
CA ASP A 542 4.50 19.32 29.43
C ASP A 542 4.89 18.47 28.20
N LEU A 543 5.04 17.16 28.39
CA LEU A 543 5.58 16.28 27.36
C LEU A 543 4.61 16.13 26.19
N VAL A 544 5.07 16.53 25.00
CA VAL A 544 4.38 16.33 23.72
C VAL A 544 5.17 15.37 22.85
N LYS A 545 4.47 14.35 22.32
CA LYS A 545 5.02 13.41 21.35
C LYS A 545 4.02 13.11 20.24
N CYS A 546 4.35 13.50 19.01
CA CYS A 546 3.53 13.24 17.82
C CYS A 546 4.18 12.18 16.91
N TYR A 547 3.35 11.45 16.17
CA TYR A 547 3.74 10.67 14.99
C TYR A 547 2.80 11.03 13.82
N GLY A 548 3.33 11.69 12.78
CA GLY A 548 2.49 12.47 11.86
C GLY A 548 1.79 13.62 12.60
N GLU A 549 0.60 14.02 12.14
CA GLU A 549 -0.24 14.99 12.88
C GLU A 549 -0.70 14.46 14.25
N LYS A 550 -0.77 13.13 14.44
CA LYS A 550 -1.36 12.54 15.65
C LYS A 550 -0.47 12.74 16.87
N ARG A 551 -0.90 13.61 17.79
CA ARG A 551 -0.39 13.70 19.16
C ARG A 551 -0.72 12.38 19.90
N ILE A 552 0.30 11.73 20.45
CA ILE A 552 0.21 10.51 21.27
C ILE A 552 0.50 10.81 22.74
N LEU A 553 1.26 11.86 23.02
CA LEU A 553 1.36 12.54 24.31
C LEU A 553 1.09 14.02 24.05
N ASP A 554 0.29 14.68 24.90
CA ASP A 554 -0.16 16.06 24.69
C ASP A 554 -0.22 16.87 25.99
N GLY A 555 0.90 17.48 26.37
CA GLY A 555 1.03 18.23 27.62
C GLY A 555 1.01 17.33 28.86
N LEU A 556 1.69 16.18 28.79
CA LEU A 556 1.70 15.22 29.89
C LEU A 556 2.73 15.60 30.94
N CYS A 557 2.26 15.82 32.17
CA CYS A 557 3.08 15.90 33.39
C CYS A 557 2.93 14.59 34.19
N MET A 558 4.00 14.13 34.85
CA MET A 558 4.02 12.92 35.67
C MET A 558 5.21 12.97 36.65
N ASN A 559 5.03 12.57 37.91
CA ASN A 559 6.10 12.55 38.90
C ASN A 559 6.15 11.24 39.72
N VAL A 560 7.28 10.54 39.64
CA VAL A 560 7.56 9.27 40.32
C VAL A 560 8.66 9.47 41.34
N ALA A 561 8.35 9.33 42.63
CA ALA A 561 9.32 9.45 43.71
C ALA A 561 10.19 8.19 43.87
N ARG A 562 11.42 8.37 44.36
CA ARG A 562 12.30 7.26 44.78
C ARG A 562 11.63 6.47 45.91
N GLY A 563 11.66 5.14 45.85
CA GLY A 563 10.99 4.27 46.83
C GLY A 563 9.46 4.21 46.71
N THR A 564 8.91 4.34 45.49
CA THR A 564 7.47 4.14 45.22
C THR A 564 7.21 3.26 44.00
N ILE A 565 6.06 2.57 43.98
CA ILE A 565 5.48 1.92 42.79
C ILE A 565 4.45 2.85 42.15
N TYR A 566 4.65 3.14 40.87
CA TYR A 566 3.75 3.92 40.02
C TYR A 566 3.04 3.03 38.99
N GLY A 567 1.72 2.85 39.16
CA GLY A 567 0.88 2.08 38.24
C GLY A 567 0.32 2.94 37.09
N LEU A 568 0.89 2.83 35.89
CA LEU A 568 0.41 3.54 34.71
C LEU A 568 -0.67 2.72 33.97
N LEU A 569 -1.92 3.09 34.18
CA LEU A 569 -3.11 2.45 33.61
C LEU A 569 -3.63 3.20 32.38
N GLY A 570 -4.49 2.55 31.60
CA GLY A 570 -5.21 3.19 30.49
C GLY A 570 -5.49 2.28 29.31
N ALA A 571 -6.34 2.74 28.39
CA ALA A 571 -6.74 1.99 27.20
C ALA A 571 -5.55 1.59 26.29
N SER A 572 -5.73 0.54 25.49
CA SER A 572 -4.74 0.18 24.47
C SER A 572 -4.60 1.33 23.46
N GLY A 573 -3.36 1.73 23.16
CA GLY A 573 -3.09 2.86 22.26
C GLY A 573 -3.20 4.27 22.88
N CYS A 574 -3.46 4.42 24.19
CA CYS A 574 -3.59 5.75 24.82
C CYS A 574 -2.26 6.53 25.00
N GLY A 575 -1.11 5.87 24.87
CA GLY A 575 0.22 6.50 24.88
C GLY A 575 1.28 5.80 25.75
N LYS A 576 0.91 4.93 26.70
CA LYS A 576 1.78 4.30 27.73
C LYS A 576 3.19 3.91 27.24
N THR A 577 3.29 2.97 26.30
CA THR A 577 4.58 2.48 25.75
C THR A 577 5.39 3.56 25.02
N THR A 578 4.73 4.61 24.49
CA THR A 578 5.42 5.78 23.93
C THR A 578 6.02 6.65 25.03
N LEU A 579 5.28 6.91 26.13
CA LEU A 579 5.79 7.61 27.31
C LEU A 579 7.01 6.90 27.89
N LEU A 580 6.90 5.58 28.15
CA LEU A 580 8.04 4.77 28.63
C LEU A 580 9.22 4.82 27.65
N SER A 581 8.98 4.79 26.34
CA SER A 581 10.03 4.87 25.33
C SER A 581 10.72 6.24 25.27
N CYS A 582 10.06 7.33 25.68
CA CYS A 582 10.69 8.64 25.83
C CYS A 582 11.53 8.68 27.12
N ILE A 583 11.02 8.14 28.23
CA ILE A 583 11.73 8.02 29.51
C ILE A 583 13.05 7.23 29.35
N VAL A 584 13.03 6.08 28.65
CA VAL A 584 14.26 5.31 28.39
C VAL A 584 15.09 5.80 27.17
N GLY A 585 14.83 7.01 26.65
CA GLY A 585 15.60 7.59 25.54
C GLY A 585 15.54 6.82 24.20
N ARG A 586 14.59 5.88 24.04
CA ARG A 586 14.32 5.17 22.77
C ARG A 586 13.62 6.05 21.73
N LYS A 587 12.99 7.16 22.18
CA LYS A 587 12.31 8.14 21.34
C LYS A 587 12.70 9.55 21.75
N SER A 588 13.09 10.34 20.76
CA SER A 588 13.15 11.80 20.82
C SER A 588 11.79 12.39 21.22
N ILE A 589 11.78 13.50 21.95
CA ILE A 589 10.57 14.27 22.32
C ILE A 589 10.39 15.47 21.38
N GLN A 590 9.18 16.03 21.26
CA GLN A 590 8.96 17.25 20.46
C GLN A 590 8.99 18.52 21.32
N SER A 591 8.35 18.51 22.49
CA SER A 591 8.41 19.57 23.50
C SER A 591 8.13 18.99 24.89
N GLY A 592 8.31 19.81 25.92
CA GLY A 592 8.36 19.39 27.31
C GLY A 592 9.73 18.85 27.71
N GLU A 593 9.86 18.44 28.96
CA GLU A 593 11.12 18.01 29.56
C GLU A 593 10.95 16.67 30.29
N ILE A 594 12.01 15.86 30.29
CA ILE A 594 12.08 14.57 31.00
C ILE A 594 13.40 14.52 31.77
N TRP A 595 13.32 14.27 33.07
CA TRP A 595 14.46 13.92 33.91
C TRP A 595 14.28 12.51 34.47
N VAL A 596 15.38 11.75 34.47
CA VAL A 596 15.46 10.40 35.02
C VAL A 596 16.66 10.39 35.97
N LEU A 597 16.46 9.94 37.21
CA LEU A 597 17.47 9.80 38.28
C LEU A 597 18.32 11.05 38.64
N GLY A 598 18.12 12.20 37.99
CA GLY A 598 18.87 13.45 38.20
C GLY A 598 19.42 14.11 36.92
N GLY A 599 19.10 13.61 35.71
CA GLY A 599 19.50 14.24 34.44
C GLY A 599 18.59 13.87 33.27
N THR A 600 18.76 14.50 32.11
CA THR A 600 17.90 14.19 30.94
C THR A 600 18.36 12.91 30.22
N PRO A 601 17.46 12.08 29.66
CA PRO A 601 17.82 10.83 28.99
C PRO A 601 18.89 11.00 27.90
N GLY A 602 20.05 10.36 28.08
CA GLY A 602 21.23 10.50 27.23
C GLY A 602 22.39 11.26 27.88
N GLU A 603 22.16 12.01 28.96
CA GLU A 603 23.21 12.65 29.74
C GLU A 603 23.81 11.71 30.80
N LYS A 604 25.09 11.95 31.16
CA LYS A 604 25.83 11.12 32.13
C LYS A 604 25.14 11.02 33.51
N GLY A 605 24.33 11.99 33.91
CA GLY A 605 23.61 12.01 35.19
C GLY A 605 22.29 11.24 35.21
N SER A 606 21.77 10.80 34.05
CA SER A 606 20.41 10.26 33.95
C SER A 606 20.26 8.76 34.21
N GLY A 607 21.37 8.03 34.37
CA GLY A 607 21.39 6.57 34.41
C GLY A 607 21.04 5.86 33.08
N VAL A 608 20.55 6.59 32.06
CA VAL A 608 20.13 6.07 30.75
C VAL A 608 20.88 6.78 29.61
N PRO A 609 21.55 6.07 28.69
CA PRO A 609 21.63 4.62 28.59
C PRO A 609 22.76 4.06 29.50
N GLY A 610 22.43 3.08 30.36
CA GLY A 610 23.33 2.62 31.42
C GLY A 610 22.67 1.63 32.39
N PRO A 611 23.35 1.31 33.52
CA PRO A 611 22.88 0.35 34.52
C PRO A 611 21.92 0.94 35.56
N GLY A 612 21.67 2.26 35.57
CA GLY A 612 20.78 2.87 36.56
C GLY A 612 19.31 2.45 36.40
N VAL A 613 18.93 2.01 35.19
CA VAL A 613 17.55 1.66 34.84
C VAL A 613 17.45 0.22 34.32
N GLY A 614 16.55 -0.56 34.93
CA GLY A 614 16.13 -1.85 34.41
C GLY A 614 14.92 -1.68 33.50
N TYR A 615 14.99 -2.15 32.26
CA TYR A 615 13.91 -2.02 31.30
C TYR A 615 13.41 -3.38 30.79
N MET A 616 12.10 -3.60 30.93
CA MET A 616 11.33 -4.64 30.27
C MET A 616 10.30 -3.98 29.33
N PRO A 617 10.51 -3.99 28.01
CA PRO A 617 9.52 -3.54 27.04
C PRO A 617 8.33 -4.51 26.94
N GLN A 618 7.26 -4.05 26.26
CA GLN A 618 6.06 -4.85 25.97
C GLN A 618 6.37 -6.05 25.06
N ASP A 619 7.29 -5.84 24.10
CA ASP A 619 7.97 -6.89 23.34
C ASP A 619 8.92 -7.67 24.26
N ILE A 620 9.05 -8.98 24.03
CA ILE A 620 9.84 -9.85 24.92
C ILE A 620 11.32 -9.44 24.99
N ALA A 621 11.92 -8.92 23.91
CA ALA A 621 13.29 -8.41 23.88
C ALA A 621 14.34 -9.38 24.44
N LEU A 622 14.27 -10.63 23.98
CA LEU A 622 15.20 -11.74 24.21
C LEU A 622 15.48 -12.46 22.88
N VAL A 623 16.71 -12.93 22.67
CA VAL A 623 17.10 -13.70 21.48
C VAL A 623 16.53 -15.12 21.54
N GLY A 624 15.87 -15.59 20.47
CA GLY A 624 15.22 -16.91 20.43
C GLY A 624 16.18 -18.11 20.64
N GLU A 625 17.40 -18.01 20.14
CA GLU A 625 18.47 -19.04 20.18
C GLU A 625 19.18 -19.15 21.55
N PHE A 626 18.94 -18.23 22.47
CA PHE A 626 19.49 -18.30 23.83
C PHE A 626 18.77 -19.37 24.65
N THR A 627 19.44 -19.91 25.67
CA THR A 627 18.76 -20.60 26.78
C THR A 627 18.26 -19.59 27.81
N VAL A 628 17.40 -20.00 28.74
CA VAL A 628 16.98 -19.19 29.90
C VAL A 628 18.18 -18.56 30.61
N LYS A 629 19.24 -19.34 30.83
CA LYS A 629 20.48 -18.89 31.44
C LYS A 629 21.27 -17.92 30.55
N ASP A 630 21.46 -18.24 29.26
CA ASP A 630 22.18 -17.33 28.33
C ASP A 630 21.51 -15.93 28.28
N ALA A 631 20.18 -15.87 28.32
CA ALA A 631 19.44 -14.61 28.31
C ALA A 631 19.77 -13.70 29.49
N VAL A 632 19.74 -14.21 30.72
CA VAL A 632 20.05 -13.41 31.92
C VAL A 632 21.56 -13.11 32.00
N PHE A 633 22.42 -14.05 31.61
CA PHE A 633 23.87 -13.83 31.58
C PHE A 633 24.31 -12.80 30.53
N TYR A 634 23.65 -12.74 29.36
CA TYR A 634 23.92 -11.73 28.34
C TYR A 634 23.71 -10.31 28.89
N PHE A 635 22.52 -10.01 29.44
CA PHE A 635 22.23 -8.66 29.96
C PHE A 635 23.08 -8.30 31.19
N GLY A 636 23.37 -9.26 32.09
CA GLY A 636 24.30 -9.03 33.19
C GLY A 636 25.71 -8.64 32.73
N ARG A 637 26.26 -9.35 31.73
CA ARG A 637 27.58 -9.05 31.14
C ARG A 637 27.58 -7.74 30.35
N LEU A 638 26.49 -7.42 29.64
CA LEU A 638 26.31 -6.16 28.91
C LEU A 638 26.38 -4.93 29.84
N LEU A 639 25.90 -5.11 31.08
CA LEU A 639 25.95 -4.18 32.20
C LEU A 639 27.21 -4.36 33.09
N LYS A 640 28.21 -5.13 32.63
CA LYS A 640 29.52 -5.34 33.25
C LYS A 640 29.52 -6.04 34.63
N MET A 641 28.49 -6.81 34.95
CA MET A 641 28.48 -7.65 36.14
C MET A 641 29.48 -8.83 36.03
N ASP A 642 30.03 -9.27 37.16
CA ASP A 642 30.83 -10.51 37.23
C ASP A 642 29.95 -11.76 37.16
N ASP A 643 30.40 -12.79 36.43
CA ASP A 643 29.68 -14.05 36.20
C ASP A 643 29.27 -14.78 37.52
N LYS A 644 29.99 -14.59 38.63
CA LYS A 644 29.61 -15.14 39.95
C LYS A 644 28.38 -14.44 40.50
N VAL A 645 28.34 -13.10 40.43
CA VAL A 645 27.21 -12.28 40.90
C VAL A 645 25.99 -12.52 40.02
N ILE A 646 26.17 -12.62 38.70
CA ILE A 646 25.10 -13.01 37.77
C ILE A 646 24.55 -14.39 38.15
N LYS A 647 25.40 -15.39 38.42
CA LYS A 647 24.98 -16.75 38.80
C LYS A 647 24.18 -16.77 40.10
N GLU A 648 24.52 -15.93 41.07
CA GLU A 648 23.78 -15.81 42.33
C GLU A 648 22.43 -15.12 42.15
N ARG A 649 22.40 -13.94 41.50
CA ARG A 649 21.17 -13.23 41.14
C ARG A 649 20.23 -14.10 40.30
N PHE A 650 20.77 -14.88 39.36
CA PHE A 650 20.02 -15.82 38.55
C PHE A 650 19.35 -16.92 39.39
N ARG A 651 20.03 -17.52 40.38
CA ARG A 651 19.38 -18.51 41.28
C ARG A 651 18.22 -17.91 42.06
N HIS A 652 18.41 -16.71 42.62
CA HIS A 652 17.38 -15.99 43.38
C HIS A 652 16.16 -15.69 42.51
N LEU A 653 16.38 -15.07 41.35
CA LEU A 653 15.32 -14.75 40.37
C LEU A 653 14.67 -16.02 39.78
N SER A 654 15.42 -17.11 39.62
CA SER A 654 14.90 -18.41 39.16
C SER A 654 13.93 -19.03 40.16
N LYS A 655 14.24 -18.97 41.47
CA LYS A 655 13.31 -19.41 42.53
C LYS A 655 12.09 -18.50 42.65
N LEU A 656 12.28 -17.18 42.59
CA LEU A 656 11.22 -16.18 42.73
C LEU A 656 10.21 -16.23 41.57
N LEU A 657 10.70 -16.21 40.34
CA LEU A 657 9.90 -16.10 39.11
C LEU A 657 9.60 -17.46 38.47
N GLU A 658 9.87 -18.56 39.19
CA GLU A 658 9.74 -19.95 38.74
C GLU A 658 10.30 -20.16 37.32
N LEU A 659 11.53 -19.72 37.05
CA LEU A 659 12.03 -19.68 35.67
C LEU A 659 12.12 -21.10 35.05
N PRO A 660 11.96 -21.24 33.72
CA PRO A 660 12.12 -22.53 33.07
C PRO A 660 13.57 -23.03 33.19
N PRO A 661 13.84 -24.33 32.94
CA PRO A 661 15.18 -24.90 33.07
C PRO A 661 16.28 -24.11 32.34
N ASP A 662 17.44 -23.95 33.00
CA ASP A 662 18.61 -23.18 32.55
C ASP A 662 19.02 -23.38 31.09
N ASP A 663 18.86 -24.61 30.59
CA ASP A 663 19.26 -25.12 29.28
C ASP A 663 18.17 -24.96 28.19
N ARG A 664 16.92 -24.73 28.59
CA ARG A 664 15.78 -24.60 27.67
C ARG A 664 15.91 -23.34 26.81
N PHE A 665 15.82 -23.50 25.49
CA PHE A 665 15.82 -22.36 24.56
C PHE A 665 14.63 -21.42 24.76
N ILE A 666 14.86 -20.11 24.65
CA ILE A 666 13.82 -19.06 24.75
C ILE A 666 12.70 -19.31 23.74
N LYS A 667 13.02 -19.65 22.48
CA LYS A 667 12.01 -20.01 21.45
C LYS A 667 11.19 -21.27 21.75
N ASN A 668 11.59 -22.07 22.75
CA ASN A 668 10.86 -23.25 23.22
C ASN A 668 10.11 -23.01 24.54
N CYS A 669 10.13 -21.79 25.09
CA CYS A 669 9.35 -21.39 26.27
C CYS A 669 7.96 -20.84 25.87
N SER A 670 6.98 -20.87 26.77
CA SER A 670 5.69 -20.20 26.54
C SER A 670 5.79 -18.67 26.67
N GLY A 671 4.83 -17.91 26.15
CA GLY A 671 4.84 -16.44 26.22
C GLY A 671 4.95 -15.90 27.66
N GLY A 672 4.22 -16.48 28.61
CA GLY A 672 4.34 -16.15 30.03
C GLY A 672 5.74 -16.47 30.58
N GLN A 673 6.29 -17.67 30.28
CA GLN A 673 7.67 -18.01 30.65
C GLN A 673 8.70 -17.05 30.07
N GLN A 674 8.53 -16.61 28.81
CA GLN A 674 9.39 -15.64 28.14
C GLN A 674 9.30 -14.26 28.80
N ARG A 675 8.11 -13.79 29.20
CA ARG A 675 7.95 -12.56 30.01
C ARG A 675 8.65 -12.69 31.38
N ARG A 676 8.53 -13.83 32.10
CA ARG A 676 9.26 -14.07 33.36
C ARG A 676 10.80 -14.02 33.19
N VAL A 677 11.36 -14.59 32.11
CA VAL A 677 12.80 -14.46 31.81
C VAL A 677 13.19 -13.03 31.43
N SER A 678 12.32 -12.30 30.73
CA SER A 678 12.58 -10.90 30.36
C SER A 678 12.57 -9.98 31.59
N PHE A 679 11.68 -10.22 32.55
CA PHE A 679 11.64 -9.60 33.87
C PHE A 679 12.94 -9.87 34.65
N ALA A 680 13.38 -11.13 34.70
CA ALA A 680 14.65 -11.51 35.34
C ALA A 680 15.86 -10.77 34.72
N ALA A 681 15.88 -10.63 33.39
CA ALA A 681 16.91 -9.88 32.68
C ALA A 681 16.87 -8.35 32.94
N ALA A 682 15.70 -7.79 33.29
CA ALA A 682 15.57 -6.39 33.71
C ALA A 682 16.04 -6.14 35.16
N MET A 683 15.88 -7.12 36.06
CA MET A 683 16.24 -7.00 37.48
C MET A 683 17.61 -7.55 37.88
N VAL A 684 18.32 -8.27 37.00
CA VAL A 684 19.57 -8.98 37.34
C VAL A 684 20.59 -8.11 38.10
N HIS A 685 20.70 -6.83 37.73
CA HIS A 685 21.73 -5.90 38.17
C HIS A 685 21.36 -4.98 39.36
N LYS A 686 20.15 -5.06 39.92
CA LYS A 686 19.60 -4.11 40.92
C LYS A 686 19.64 -2.63 40.43
N PRO A 687 18.77 -2.21 39.50
CA PRO A 687 18.65 -0.81 39.09
C PRO A 687 18.06 0.08 40.18
N GLU A 688 18.30 1.40 40.13
CA GLU A 688 17.62 2.41 40.97
C GLU A 688 16.18 2.67 40.51
N LEU A 689 15.90 2.48 39.21
CA LEU A 689 14.60 2.64 38.59
C LEU A 689 14.28 1.43 37.71
N LEU A 690 13.14 0.78 37.95
CA LEU A 690 12.68 -0.39 37.20
C LEU A 690 11.43 -0.04 36.39
N ILE A 691 11.51 -0.17 35.06
CA ILE A 691 10.41 0.13 34.13
C ILE A 691 9.94 -1.18 33.50
N LEU A 692 8.68 -1.53 33.77
CA LEU A 692 8.03 -2.78 33.38
C LEU A 692 6.77 -2.50 32.55
N ASP A 693 6.84 -2.73 31.25
CA ASP A 693 5.66 -2.63 30.38
C ASP A 693 4.94 -3.99 30.32
N GLU A 694 3.78 -4.11 30.98
CA GLU A 694 2.94 -5.31 31.09
C GLU A 694 3.62 -6.60 31.62
N PRO A 695 4.37 -6.58 32.75
CA PRO A 695 5.16 -7.73 33.20
C PRO A 695 4.34 -9.01 33.49
N THR A 696 3.06 -8.85 33.85
CA THR A 696 2.17 -9.89 34.41
C THR A 696 1.32 -10.65 33.39
N VAL A 697 1.22 -10.20 32.13
CA VAL A 697 0.26 -10.79 31.17
C VAL A 697 0.64 -12.23 30.80
N GLY A 698 -0.32 -13.15 30.97
CA GLY A 698 -0.12 -14.58 30.74
C GLY A 698 0.63 -15.30 31.87
N VAL A 699 0.78 -14.66 33.03
CA VAL A 699 1.20 -15.28 34.30
C VAL A 699 -0.04 -15.63 35.12
N ASP A 700 0.02 -16.72 35.88
CA ASP A 700 -1.06 -17.18 36.77
C ASP A 700 -1.31 -16.21 37.95
N PRO A 701 -2.50 -16.21 38.58
CA PRO A 701 -2.81 -15.28 39.67
C PRO A 701 -1.84 -15.34 40.86
N VAL A 702 -1.47 -16.54 41.29
CA VAL A 702 -0.66 -16.76 42.51
C VAL A 702 0.77 -16.25 42.32
N LEU A 703 1.37 -16.47 41.15
CA LEU A 703 2.71 -15.94 40.88
C LEU A 703 2.69 -14.43 40.59
N ARG A 704 1.59 -13.87 40.06
CA ARG A 704 1.43 -12.41 39.95
C ARG A 704 1.41 -11.76 41.34
N GLU A 705 0.68 -12.32 42.29
CA GLU A 705 0.66 -11.88 43.69
C GLU A 705 2.07 -11.86 44.29
N ARG A 706 2.82 -12.98 44.22
CA ARG A 706 4.22 -13.04 44.71
C ARG A 706 5.17 -12.06 44.01
N ILE A 707 4.93 -11.72 42.74
CA ILE A 707 5.72 -10.72 42.01
C ILE A 707 5.44 -9.33 42.57
N TRP A 708 4.19 -9.01 42.89
CA TRP A 708 3.81 -7.75 43.51
C TRP A 708 4.32 -7.65 44.96
N ASP A 709 4.18 -8.69 45.78
CA ASP A 709 4.75 -8.76 47.14
C ASP A 709 6.25 -8.42 47.13
N TYR A 710 7.00 -9.06 46.22
CA TYR A 710 8.43 -8.84 46.07
C TYR A 710 8.78 -7.43 45.58
N LEU A 711 7.97 -6.84 44.70
CA LEU A 711 8.15 -5.45 44.28
C LEU A 711 7.92 -4.50 45.45
N VAL A 712 6.86 -4.69 46.24
CA VAL A 712 6.57 -3.86 47.43
C VAL A 712 7.66 -3.99 48.49
N GLU A 713 8.15 -5.20 48.77
CA GLU A 713 9.29 -5.45 49.67
C GLU A 713 10.57 -4.77 49.16
N THR A 714 10.89 -4.96 47.87
CA THR A 714 12.10 -4.40 47.23
C THR A 714 12.08 -2.87 47.21
N VAL A 715 10.93 -2.25 46.91
CA VAL A 715 10.76 -0.80 46.88
C VAL A 715 10.95 -0.18 48.27
N ARG A 716 10.40 -0.82 49.32
CA ARG A 716 10.54 -0.36 50.71
C ARG A 716 11.94 -0.56 51.28
N SER A 717 12.66 -1.60 50.85
CA SER A 717 13.99 -1.95 51.38
C SER A 717 15.16 -1.31 50.61
N ASP A 718 15.22 -1.50 49.29
CA ASP A 718 16.30 -0.98 48.42
C ASP A 718 16.02 0.48 47.94
N LYS A 719 14.88 1.09 48.28
CA LYS A 719 14.41 2.43 47.83
C LYS A 719 14.32 2.61 46.31
N ILE A 720 14.18 1.52 45.58
CA ILE A 720 14.03 1.50 44.12
C ILE A 720 12.69 2.16 43.72
N ALA A 721 12.68 2.91 42.62
CA ALA A 721 11.43 3.36 42.00
C ALA A 721 10.94 2.33 40.96
N VAL A 722 9.65 2.05 40.91
CA VAL A 722 9.07 1.11 39.93
C VAL A 722 7.99 1.80 39.12
N ILE A 723 8.10 1.77 37.80
CA ILE A 723 7.02 2.18 36.89
C ILE A 723 6.50 0.91 36.21
N ILE A 724 5.23 0.58 36.46
CA ILE A 724 4.58 -0.62 35.95
C ILE A 724 3.33 -0.24 35.14
N THR A 725 3.23 -0.75 33.91
CA THR A 725 1.96 -0.75 33.18
C THR A 725 1.28 -2.09 33.38
N THR A 726 -0.05 -2.08 33.47
CA THR A 726 -0.84 -3.31 33.47
C THR A 726 -2.16 -3.09 32.74
N HIS A 727 -2.72 -4.19 32.26
CA HIS A 727 -4.08 -4.25 31.70
C HIS A 727 -5.08 -4.90 32.67
N TYR A 728 -4.63 -5.32 33.87
CA TYR A 728 -5.47 -5.77 34.97
C TYR A 728 -5.53 -4.65 36.01
N ILE A 729 -6.61 -3.87 36.02
CA ILE A 729 -6.71 -2.66 36.86
C ILE A 729 -6.61 -3.00 38.37
N GLU A 730 -7.10 -4.18 38.77
CA GLU A 730 -6.96 -4.72 40.13
C GLU A 730 -5.52 -4.89 40.61
N GLU A 731 -4.54 -5.17 39.73
CA GLU A 731 -3.13 -5.27 40.12
C GLU A 731 -2.60 -3.92 40.61
N ALA A 732 -3.06 -2.82 40.01
CA ALA A 732 -2.62 -1.48 40.35
C ALA A 732 -3.17 -0.97 41.69
N LYS A 733 -4.09 -1.70 42.35
CA LYS A 733 -4.50 -1.41 43.74
C LYS A 733 -3.34 -1.51 44.74
N GLN A 734 -2.26 -2.22 44.40
CA GLN A 734 -1.07 -2.37 45.22
C GLN A 734 0.03 -1.33 44.95
N ALA A 735 -0.17 -0.42 43.98
CA ALA A 735 0.77 0.67 43.71
C ALA A 735 0.55 1.84 44.68
N ASP A 736 1.63 2.50 45.13
CA ASP A 736 1.54 3.67 46.01
C ASP A 736 0.83 4.85 45.32
N ARG A 737 1.01 4.97 43.98
CA ARG A 737 0.35 5.97 43.13
C ARG A 737 -0.06 5.36 41.79
N ILE A 738 -1.19 5.78 41.23
CA ILE A 738 -1.64 5.35 39.90
C ILE A 738 -1.92 6.54 38.97
N GLY A 739 -1.47 6.41 37.72
CA GLY A 739 -1.73 7.36 36.64
C GLY A 739 -2.77 6.79 35.67
N LEU A 740 -3.93 7.44 35.57
CA LEU A 740 -5.04 7.01 34.71
C LEU A 740 -4.97 7.70 33.34
N MET A 741 -4.46 7.02 32.30
CA MET A 741 -4.12 7.66 31.02
C MET A 741 -5.14 7.43 29.88
N ARG A 742 -5.62 8.52 29.27
CA ARG A 742 -6.51 8.49 28.09
C ARG A 742 -6.24 9.66 27.13
N GLY A 743 -6.20 9.37 25.82
CA GLY A 743 -6.04 10.39 24.78
C GLY A 743 -4.70 11.15 24.80
N GLY A 744 -3.61 10.51 25.25
CA GLY A 744 -2.30 11.15 25.41
C GLY A 744 -2.13 12.02 26.66
N LYS A 745 -3.13 12.06 27.56
CA LYS A 745 -3.11 12.79 28.83
C LYS A 745 -3.34 11.86 30.01
N LEU A 746 -2.92 12.29 31.20
CA LEU A 746 -3.36 11.72 32.46
C LEU A 746 -4.66 12.42 32.90
N LEU A 747 -5.65 11.62 33.31
CA LEU A 747 -6.95 12.09 33.81
C LEU A 747 -6.94 12.28 35.33
N ALA A 748 -6.09 11.53 36.03
CA ALA A 748 -5.79 11.62 37.45
C ALA A 748 -4.44 10.95 37.73
N GLU A 749 -3.76 11.41 38.79
CA GLU A 749 -2.47 10.89 39.25
C GLU A 749 -2.45 10.88 40.79
N GLU A 750 -3.00 9.84 41.41
CA GLU A 750 -3.07 9.72 42.88
C GLU A 750 -3.07 8.27 43.38
N SER A 751 -2.94 8.08 44.69
CA SER A 751 -3.06 6.80 45.38
C SER A 751 -4.41 6.09 45.11
N PRO A 752 -4.44 4.75 44.95
CA PRO A 752 -5.66 3.99 44.70
C PRO A 752 -6.78 4.23 45.72
N ALA A 753 -6.44 4.31 47.01
CA ALA A 753 -7.41 4.45 48.08
C ALA A 753 -8.19 5.77 47.98
N ARG A 754 -7.50 6.91 47.79
CA ARG A 754 -8.14 8.22 47.66
C ARG A 754 -8.97 8.34 46.38
N LEU A 755 -8.56 7.72 45.28
CA LEU A 755 -9.37 7.70 44.05
C LEU A 755 -10.69 6.95 44.25
N LEU A 756 -10.69 5.81 44.94
CA LEU A 756 -11.91 5.07 45.30
C LEU A 756 -12.82 5.91 46.23
N THR A 757 -12.25 6.53 47.27
CA THR A 757 -13.00 7.42 48.18
C THR A 757 -13.59 8.63 47.48
N PHE A 758 -12.80 9.33 46.64
CA PHE A 758 -13.24 10.55 45.97
C PHE A 758 -14.34 10.31 44.93
N PHE A 759 -14.26 9.22 44.15
CA PHE A 759 -15.30 8.88 43.18
C PHE A 759 -16.48 8.09 43.78
N GLN A 760 -16.40 7.70 45.06
CA GLN A 760 -17.40 6.88 45.76
C GLN A 760 -17.69 5.54 45.04
N THR A 761 -16.62 4.87 44.61
CA THR A 761 -16.65 3.63 43.80
C THR A 761 -15.95 2.47 44.50
N GLU A 762 -16.47 1.25 44.35
CA GLU A 762 -15.80 0.04 44.88
C GLU A 762 -14.63 -0.42 43.99
N THR A 763 -14.64 -0.06 42.71
CA THR A 763 -13.58 -0.45 41.75
C THR A 763 -12.88 0.74 41.09
N LEU A 764 -11.59 0.56 40.80
CA LEU A 764 -10.82 1.52 40.01
C LEU A 764 -11.28 1.55 38.54
N GLU A 765 -11.96 0.51 38.06
CA GLU A 765 -12.54 0.47 36.70
C GLU A 765 -13.70 1.46 36.57
N GLU A 766 -14.54 1.58 37.59
CA GLU A 766 -15.63 2.57 37.67
C GLU A 766 -15.08 4.00 37.78
N ALA A 767 -14.09 4.25 38.64
CA ALA A 767 -13.43 5.55 38.74
C ALA A 767 -12.82 5.98 37.39
N PHE A 768 -12.15 5.05 36.67
CA PHE A 768 -11.62 5.31 35.34
C PHE A 768 -12.72 5.51 34.27
N LEU A 769 -13.85 4.82 34.38
CA LEU A 769 -15.01 5.02 33.51
C LEU A 769 -15.68 6.39 33.73
N ILE A 770 -15.82 6.82 34.99
CA ILE A 770 -16.34 8.13 35.38
C ILE A 770 -15.46 9.24 34.81
N LEU A 771 -14.13 9.16 34.99
CA LEU A 771 -13.17 10.08 34.40
C LEU A 771 -13.20 10.04 32.86
N SER A 772 -13.33 8.86 32.26
CA SER A 772 -13.40 8.70 30.80
C SER A 772 -14.64 9.36 30.20
N ARG A 773 -15.81 9.22 30.82
CA ARG A 773 -17.06 9.91 30.40
C ARG A 773 -16.95 11.43 30.59
N LYS A 774 -16.43 11.88 31.74
CA LYS A 774 -16.19 13.31 32.01
C LYS A 774 -15.20 13.96 31.02
N GLN A 775 -14.27 13.19 30.44
CA GLN A 775 -13.42 13.63 29.34
C GLN A 775 -14.20 13.77 28.01
N GLU A 776 -15.07 12.80 27.66
CA GLU A 776 -15.92 12.86 26.46
C GLU A 776 -16.95 14.00 26.53
N GLU A 777 -17.51 14.26 27.70
CA GLU A 777 -18.44 15.38 27.95
C GLU A 777 -17.74 16.76 28.00
N GLY A 778 -16.41 16.82 27.90
CA GLY A 778 -15.63 18.07 28.02
C GLY A 778 -15.61 18.68 29.44
N ARG A 779 -16.16 17.99 30.45
CA ARG A 779 -16.38 18.49 31.83
C ARG A 779 -15.23 18.21 32.79
N LEU A 780 -14.09 17.72 32.30
CA LEU A 780 -12.96 17.28 33.13
C LEU A 780 -12.42 18.41 34.03
N ASN A 781 -12.34 19.65 33.52
CA ASN A 781 -11.83 20.80 34.26
C ASN A 781 -12.68 21.12 35.50
N ASN A 782 -14.01 21.16 35.36
CA ASN A 782 -14.96 21.39 36.45
C ASN A 782 -14.82 20.35 37.58
N VAL A 783 -14.36 19.14 37.24
CA VAL A 783 -14.14 18.05 38.21
C VAL A 783 -12.79 18.24 38.92
N MET A 784 -11.76 18.75 38.26
CA MET A 784 -10.50 19.12 38.91
C MET A 784 -10.64 20.38 39.78
N GLU A 785 -11.46 21.36 39.40
CA GLU A 785 -11.81 22.48 40.28
C GLU A 785 -12.51 22.02 41.56
N ASN A 786 -13.41 21.02 41.46
CA ASN A 786 -14.07 20.47 42.65
C ASN A 786 -13.08 19.66 43.50
N ILE A 787 -12.16 18.88 42.90
CA ILE A 787 -11.05 18.24 43.62
C ILE A 787 -10.23 19.28 44.41
N ILE A 788 -9.95 20.46 43.85
CA ILE A 788 -9.21 21.52 44.53
C ILE A 788 -10.02 22.08 45.70
N LYS A 789 -11.29 22.44 45.47
CA LYS A 789 -12.19 23.01 46.50
C LYS A 789 -12.46 22.03 47.66
N ASP A 790 -12.60 20.74 47.38
CA ASP A 790 -12.77 19.70 48.41
C ASP A 790 -11.49 19.51 49.25
N ASN A 791 -10.29 19.67 48.67
CA ASN A 791 -9.04 19.63 49.44
C ASN A 791 -8.89 20.88 50.33
N GLU A 792 -9.25 22.07 49.82
CA GLU A 792 -9.24 23.31 50.60
C GLU A 792 -10.21 23.27 51.80
N GLN A 793 -11.40 22.67 51.63
CA GLN A 793 -12.37 22.52 52.73
C GLN A 793 -11.99 21.47 53.78
N ASN A 794 -11.13 20.48 53.45
CA ASN A 794 -10.72 19.43 54.37
C ASN A 794 -9.37 19.69 55.09
N GLY A 795 -8.74 20.85 54.87
CA GLY A 795 -7.61 21.32 55.69
C GLY A 795 -6.31 20.51 55.52
N ILE A 796 -6.07 19.92 54.35
CA ILE A 796 -4.85 19.16 54.04
C ILE A 796 -3.93 20.03 53.18
N GLU A 797 -2.68 20.24 53.61
CA GLU A 797 -1.70 21.01 52.84
C GLU A 797 -1.40 20.35 51.46
N PRO A 798 -1.42 21.13 50.35
CA PRO A 798 -1.20 20.58 49.01
C PRO A 798 0.29 20.32 48.73
N ALA A 799 0.70 19.07 48.90
CA ALA A 799 2.05 18.61 48.58
C ALA A 799 2.34 18.58 47.05
N GLY A 800 2.76 19.72 46.50
CA GLY A 800 3.50 19.79 45.22
C GLY A 800 2.66 19.83 43.93
N SER A 801 2.40 21.05 43.45
CA SER A 801 2.06 21.39 42.05
C SER A 801 0.97 20.58 41.35
N VAL A 802 -0.27 21.06 41.41
CA VAL A 802 -1.33 20.77 40.42
C VAL A 802 -1.78 22.09 39.79
N THR A 803 -1.01 22.57 38.81
CA THR A 803 -1.31 23.79 38.03
C THR A 803 -0.94 23.58 36.56
N SER A 804 -1.94 23.26 35.73
CA SER A 804 -1.78 23.06 34.28
C SER A 804 -2.96 23.61 33.47
N VAL A 805 -3.47 24.78 33.85
CA VAL A 805 -4.35 25.64 33.04
C VAL A 805 -3.80 27.06 33.14
N ALA A 806 -3.73 27.77 32.01
CA ALA A 806 -3.07 29.07 31.92
C ALA A 806 -4.01 30.24 32.26
N THR A 807 -3.64 31.01 33.28
CA THR A 807 -4.07 32.39 33.52
C THR A 807 -2.96 33.14 34.25
N PHE A 808 -2.34 34.13 33.61
CA PHE A 808 -1.57 35.17 34.30
C PHE A 808 -1.55 36.44 33.46
N ASP A 809 -2.18 37.48 33.99
CA ASP A 809 -2.27 38.81 33.36
C ASP A 809 -1.04 39.68 33.66
N ILE A 810 -0.95 40.79 32.92
CA ILE A 810 0.18 41.72 32.92
C ILE A 810 0.24 42.55 34.22
N ALA A 811 1.35 42.51 34.95
CA ALA A 811 1.69 43.47 36.00
C ALA A 811 3.20 43.77 36.07
N TYR A 812 3.56 44.97 36.53
CA TYR A 812 4.95 45.46 36.57
C TYR A 812 5.82 44.76 37.62
N GLY A 813 7.09 44.54 37.30
CA GLY A 813 8.05 43.87 38.19
C GLY A 813 8.74 44.79 39.20
N SER A 814 9.71 44.23 39.93
CA SER A 814 10.70 45.01 40.67
C SER A 814 12.12 44.45 40.57
N LYS A 815 13.05 45.40 40.71
CA LYS A 815 14.47 45.32 41.05
C LYS A 815 14.75 44.61 42.40
N ASP A 816 15.97 44.25 42.80
CA ASP A 816 17.32 44.51 42.24
C ASP A 816 18.38 43.43 42.65
N GLU A 817 19.53 43.47 41.96
CA GLU A 817 20.92 43.13 42.37
C GLU A 817 21.42 41.82 43.05
N LEU A 818 22.52 41.31 42.46
CA LEU A 818 23.73 40.68 43.06
C LEU A 818 23.59 39.39 43.91
N THR A 819 24.21 38.28 43.46
CA THR A 819 25.67 38.12 43.67
C THR A 819 26.37 37.25 42.59
N THR A 820 27.67 37.46 42.41
CA THR A 820 28.48 36.85 41.34
C THR A 820 29.21 35.58 41.78
N VAL A 821 29.04 34.46 41.06
CA VAL A 821 29.94 33.29 41.17
C VAL A 821 30.44 32.82 39.80
N ARG A 822 31.78 32.75 39.71
CA ARG A 822 32.65 32.32 38.60
C ARG A 822 32.04 31.38 37.53
N LYS A 823 32.08 31.84 36.27
CA LYS A 823 32.41 30.93 35.15
C LYS A 823 33.85 30.40 35.37
N THR A 824 34.03 29.08 35.50
CA THR A 824 34.61 28.22 34.44
C THR A 824 35.02 26.84 34.97
N THR A 825 34.40 25.78 34.44
CA THR A 825 35.07 24.48 34.26
C THR A 825 34.65 23.90 32.92
N LYS A 826 35.57 23.87 31.93
CA LYS A 826 35.30 23.22 30.64
C LYS A 826 35.33 21.70 30.82
N ILE A 827 34.17 21.08 31.03
CA ILE A 827 34.06 19.61 30.99
C ILE A 827 34.40 19.15 29.56
N LYS A 828 35.42 18.29 29.44
CA LYS A 828 35.86 17.76 28.15
C LYS A 828 34.77 16.85 27.56
N LYS A 829 34.49 17.00 26.26
CA LYS A 829 33.82 15.94 25.49
C LYS A 829 34.80 14.78 25.33
N ASP A 830 34.69 13.78 26.20
CA ASP A 830 35.39 12.51 26.00
C ASP A 830 34.92 11.85 24.69
N LYS A 831 35.86 11.18 24.01
CA LYS A 831 35.58 10.47 22.76
C LYS A 831 34.70 9.25 23.05
N THR A 832 33.86 8.87 22.10
CA THR A 832 33.11 7.61 22.12
C THR A 832 34.06 6.41 22.02
N SER A 833 34.57 5.94 23.16
CA SER A 833 35.43 4.76 23.24
C SER A 833 34.61 3.48 23.11
N LEU A 834 35.01 2.60 22.20
CA LEU A 834 34.51 1.24 22.08
C LEU A 834 34.82 0.43 23.35
N ASP A 835 33.83 -0.29 23.90
CA ASP A 835 34.03 -1.09 25.11
C ASP A 835 34.28 -2.58 24.77
N GLY A 836 35.50 -3.04 25.04
CA GLY A 836 35.90 -4.42 24.75
C GLY A 836 35.08 -5.50 25.48
N SER A 837 34.52 -5.21 26.65
CA SER A 837 33.69 -6.15 27.41
C SER A 837 32.29 -6.28 26.80
N ARG A 838 31.70 -5.16 26.38
CA ARG A 838 30.43 -5.14 25.64
C ARG A 838 30.58 -5.77 24.26
N ILE A 839 31.65 -5.45 23.51
CA ILE A 839 31.97 -6.08 22.23
C ILE A 839 32.11 -7.60 22.39
N LYS A 840 32.83 -8.09 23.41
CA LYS A 840 32.94 -9.54 23.69
C LYS A 840 31.57 -10.17 23.98
N SER A 841 30.69 -9.48 24.70
CA SER A 841 29.34 -9.96 25.03
C SER A 841 28.40 -9.99 23.82
N LEU A 842 28.50 -8.99 22.93
CA LEU A 842 27.78 -8.93 21.66
C LEU A 842 28.29 -10.00 20.66
N LEU A 843 29.59 -10.28 20.65
CA LEU A 843 30.17 -11.37 19.85
C LEU A 843 29.73 -12.75 20.36
N ASP A 844 29.71 -13.00 21.67
CA ASP A 844 29.14 -14.23 22.26
C ASP A 844 27.65 -14.39 21.88
N LYS A 845 26.90 -13.29 21.92
CA LYS A 845 25.48 -13.23 21.49
C LYS A 845 25.31 -13.60 20.01
N ASN A 846 26.01 -12.90 19.11
CA ASN A 846 25.91 -13.12 17.66
C ASN A 846 26.43 -14.51 17.27
N TRP A 847 27.51 -14.99 17.89
CA TRP A 847 28.05 -16.34 17.64
C TRP A 847 27.08 -17.44 18.07
N LYS A 848 26.48 -17.34 19.26
CA LYS A 848 25.45 -18.30 19.72
C LYS A 848 24.20 -18.27 18.83
N GLN A 849 23.74 -17.08 18.43
CA GLN A 849 22.59 -16.90 17.54
C GLN A 849 22.85 -17.51 16.15
N PHE A 850 24.07 -17.36 15.63
CA PHE A 850 24.49 -18.01 14.38
C PHE A 850 24.62 -19.53 14.54
N TYR A 851 25.48 -20.01 15.45
CA TYR A 851 25.81 -21.44 15.60
C TYR A 851 24.59 -22.32 15.92
N ARG A 852 23.61 -21.79 16.67
CA ARG A 852 22.38 -22.52 17.03
C ARG A 852 21.27 -22.43 15.97
N ASN A 853 21.47 -21.67 14.90
CA ASN A 853 20.58 -21.64 13.75
C ASN A 853 21.00 -22.70 12.71
N ILE A 854 20.80 -23.97 13.06
CA ILE A 854 21.18 -25.13 12.23
C ILE A 854 20.61 -25.01 10.80
N THR A 855 19.35 -24.59 10.66
CA THR A 855 18.71 -24.37 9.35
C THR A 855 19.42 -23.29 8.53
N GLY A 856 19.83 -22.20 9.17
CA GLY A 856 20.61 -21.14 8.54
C GLY A 856 21.98 -21.62 8.07
N ILE A 857 22.67 -22.45 8.87
CA ILE A 857 23.99 -23.02 8.52
C ILE A 857 23.89 -24.03 7.37
N ILE A 858 22.87 -24.90 7.40
CA ILE A 858 22.62 -25.85 6.29
C ILE A 858 22.34 -25.09 5.00
N PHE A 859 21.52 -24.04 5.04
CA PHE A 859 21.27 -23.19 3.87
C PHE A 859 22.55 -22.47 3.40
N LEU A 860 23.33 -21.90 4.32
CA LEU A 860 24.56 -21.17 4.07
C LEU A 860 25.60 -21.98 3.28
N LEU A 861 25.75 -23.27 3.59
CA LEU A 861 26.72 -24.16 2.94
C LEU A 861 26.12 -24.89 1.72
N PHE A 862 24.88 -25.38 1.81
CA PHE A 862 24.28 -26.14 0.71
C PHE A 862 23.94 -25.25 -0.50
N PHE A 863 23.53 -24.00 -0.27
CA PHE A 863 23.05 -23.13 -1.35
C PHE A 863 24.17 -22.70 -2.33
N PRO A 864 25.39 -22.29 -1.89
CA PRO A 864 26.53 -22.06 -2.79
C PRO A 864 26.88 -23.26 -3.66
N LEU A 865 26.88 -24.47 -3.08
CA LEU A 865 27.18 -25.71 -3.79
C LEU A 865 26.14 -25.98 -4.88
N LEU A 866 24.84 -25.87 -4.55
CA LEU A 866 23.74 -26.02 -5.51
C LEU A 866 23.77 -24.92 -6.60
N GLN A 867 23.99 -23.66 -6.22
CA GLN A 867 24.07 -22.54 -7.16
C GLN A 867 25.22 -22.72 -8.15
N THR A 868 26.40 -23.12 -7.68
CA THR A 868 27.58 -23.36 -8.52
C THR A 868 27.35 -24.57 -9.43
N TRP A 869 26.79 -25.67 -8.90
CA TRP A 869 26.41 -26.85 -9.69
C TRP A 869 25.43 -26.48 -10.82
N CYS A 870 24.39 -25.69 -10.52
CA CYS A 870 23.44 -25.22 -11.53
C CYS A 870 24.09 -24.39 -12.63
N VAL A 871 25.04 -23.50 -12.32
CA VAL A 871 25.69 -22.66 -13.34
C VAL A 871 26.72 -23.43 -14.16
N VAL A 872 27.50 -24.32 -13.54
CA VAL A 872 28.52 -25.12 -14.23
C VAL A 872 27.90 -26.16 -15.18
N ASN A 873 26.77 -26.77 -14.81
CA ASN A 873 26.13 -27.83 -15.61
C ASN A 873 24.96 -27.32 -16.47
N GLY A 874 24.40 -26.15 -16.17
CA GLY A 874 23.23 -25.59 -16.85
C GLY A 874 23.53 -24.55 -17.93
N VAL A 875 24.81 -24.22 -18.17
CA VAL A 875 25.24 -23.21 -19.16
C VAL A 875 26.43 -23.73 -19.96
N GLY A 876 26.56 -23.31 -21.21
CA GLY A 876 27.84 -23.30 -21.94
C GLY A 876 28.51 -24.65 -22.27
N GLY A 877 27.78 -25.76 -22.24
CA GLY A 877 28.17 -27.02 -22.87
C GLY A 877 27.72 -27.13 -24.33
N ASP A 878 28.21 -28.14 -25.05
CA ASP A 878 27.94 -28.33 -26.49
C ASP A 878 26.47 -28.62 -26.79
N VAL A 879 25.99 -28.11 -27.93
CA VAL A 879 24.66 -28.43 -28.45
C VAL A 879 24.69 -29.82 -29.11
N ARG A 880 23.65 -30.63 -28.89
CA ARG A 880 23.55 -32.03 -29.36
C ARG A 880 22.17 -32.29 -29.96
N ASP A 881 22.08 -33.28 -30.86
CA ASP A 881 20.83 -33.74 -31.50
C ASP A 881 20.02 -32.65 -32.24
N LEU A 882 20.71 -31.75 -32.96
CA LEU A 882 20.04 -30.78 -33.84
C LEU A 882 19.59 -31.43 -35.14
N LYS A 883 18.28 -31.42 -35.38
CA LYS A 883 17.66 -31.99 -36.58
C LYS A 883 17.96 -31.12 -37.80
N LEU A 884 18.80 -31.63 -38.70
CA LEU A 884 19.19 -30.98 -39.93
C LEU A 884 18.58 -31.74 -41.11
N GLY A 885 17.71 -31.06 -41.85
CA GLY A 885 17.12 -31.60 -43.07
C GLY A 885 18.16 -31.67 -44.19
N ILE A 886 18.19 -32.77 -44.92
CA ILE A 886 19.09 -32.98 -46.06
C ILE A 886 18.25 -33.24 -47.32
N VAL A 887 18.48 -32.45 -48.37
CA VAL A 887 17.92 -32.66 -49.72
C VAL A 887 19.09 -32.71 -50.70
N ASN A 888 19.37 -33.89 -51.22
CA ASN A 888 20.41 -34.11 -52.22
C ASN A 888 19.78 -34.50 -53.56
N ASP A 889 19.68 -33.56 -54.49
CA ASP A 889 19.14 -33.82 -55.82
C ASP A 889 20.17 -34.50 -56.74
N GLU A 890 21.47 -34.48 -56.40
CA GLU A 890 22.57 -35.02 -57.22
C GLU A 890 22.47 -36.52 -57.43
N THR A 891 22.44 -37.30 -56.35
CA THR A 891 22.43 -38.77 -56.44
C THR A 891 21.04 -39.34 -56.71
N MET A 892 19.99 -38.52 -56.65
CA MET A 892 18.55 -38.87 -56.66
C MET A 892 18.09 -39.88 -55.59
N THR A 893 19.02 -40.47 -54.83
CA THR A 893 18.77 -41.26 -53.64
C THR A 893 18.67 -40.35 -52.42
N THR A 894 17.66 -40.57 -51.57
CA THR A 894 17.51 -39.79 -50.32
C THR A 894 18.63 -40.02 -49.30
N SER A 895 19.45 -41.04 -49.48
CA SER A 895 20.66 -41.29 -48.69
C SER A 895 21.83 -41.59 -49.62
N CYS A 896 23.04 -41.66 -49.07
CA CYS A 896 24.25 -42.09 -49.78
C CYS A 896 24.64 -43.52 -49.35
N PRO A 897 23.91 -44.57 -49.79
CA PRO A 897 24.35 -45.94 -49.56
C PRO A 897 25.67 -46.19 -50.29
N ASP A 898 26.51 -47.05 -49.72
CA ASP A 898 27.74 -47.57 -50.34
C ASP A 898 28.76 -46.51 -50.79
N PHE A 899 28.69 -45.29 -50.26
CA PHE A 899 29.67 -44.24 -50.49
C PHE A 899 31.05 -44.58 -49.89
N ASN A 900 32.13 -44.23 -50.61
CA ASN A 900 33.51 -44.39 -50.17
C ASN A 900 34.32 -43.11 -50.45
N ILE A 901 34.83 -42.49 -49.38
CA ILE A 901 35.58 -41.24 -49.46
C ILE A 901 36.82 -41.33 -50.36
N ASN A 902 37.51 -42.47 -50.40
CA ASN A 902 38.78 -42.64 -51.13
C ASN A 902 38.63 -42.68 -52.66
N GLY A 903 37.41 -42.78 -53.20
CA GLY A 903 37.11 -42.72 -54.63
C GLY A 903 36.32 -41.47 -55.04
N SER A 904 36.28 -40.44 -54.19
CA SER A 904 35.49 -39.22 -54.43
C SER A 904 36.30 -38.04 -54.99
N ALA A 905 37.63 -38.19 -55.06
CA ALA A 905 38.54 -37.26 -55.74
C ALA A 905 39.78 -38.01 -56.22
N GLU A 906 40.03 -38.01 -57.53
CA GLU A 906 41.13 -38.74 -58.15
C GLU A 906 42.02 -37.78 -58.96
N PRO A 907 43.32 -37.64 -58.64
CA PRO A 907 44.23 -36.76 -59.37
C PRO A 907 44.52 -37.29 -60.78
N TYR A 908 44.45 -36.42 -61.78
CA TYR A 908 44.65 -36.74 -63.19
C TYR A 908 45.63 -35.75 -63.87
N GLY A 909 46.35 -36.20 -64.88
CA GLY A 909 47.30 -35.36 -65.62
C GLY A 909 48.38 -34.70 -64.75
N TYR A 910 48.79 -33.49 -65.12
CA TYR A 910 49.77 -32.68 -64.38
C TYR A 910 49.07 -31.56 -63.59
N GLY A 911 48.38 -31.94 -62.52
CA GLY A 911 47.79 -31.02 -61.54
C GLY A 911 46.26 -30.86 -61.61
N GLU A 912 45.59 -31.63 -62.46
CA GLU A 912 44.13 -31.75 -62.48
C GLU A 912 43.67 -32.85 -61.50
N CYS A 913 42.38 -32.86 -61.21
CA CYS A 913 41.71 -33.77 -60.29
C CYS A 913 40.23 -33.87 -60.66
N HIS A 914 39.71 -35.08 -60.82
CA HIS A 914 38.30 -35.32 -61.09
C HIS A 914 37.55 -35.63 -59.80
N PHE A 915 36.33 -35.13 -59.68
CA PHE A 915 35.50 -35.27 -58.49
C PHE A 915 34.29 -36.18 -58.73
N TYR A 916 33.99 -37.01 -57.74
CA TYR A 916 32.86 -37.94 -57.78
C TYR A 916 32.07 -37.91 -56.47
N ASN A 917 30.75 -37.72 -56.54
CA ASN A 917 29.84 -37.76 -55.38
C ASN A 917 30.24 -36.81 -54.22
N LEU A 918 30.65 -35.57 -54.51
CA LEU A 918 31.06 -34.60 -53.49
C LEU A 918 29.94 -34.25 -52.51
N SER A 919 28.68 -34.31 -52.94
CA SER A 919 27.53 -34.19 -52.03
C SER A 919 27.60 -35.23 -50.90
N CYS A 920 27.73 -36.51 -51.25
CA CYS A 920 27.88 -37.60 -50.29
C CYS A 920 29.15 -37.47 -49.44
N ARG A 921 30.26 -37.03 -50.03
CA ARG A 921 31.49 -36.73 -49.28
C ARG A 921 31.26 -35.70 -48.18
N PHE A 922 30.61 -34.58 -48.49
CA PHE A 922 30.32 -33.57 -47.45
C PHE A 922 29.28 -34.06 -46.43
N LEU A 923 28.32 -34.91 -46.84
CA LEU A 923 27.36 -35.49 -45.89
C LEU A 923 27.99 -36.44 -44.86
N ASP A 924 29.12 -37.08 -45.18
CA ASP A 924 29.93 -37.88 -44.23
C ASP A 924 30.53 -37.00 -43.12
N TYR A 925 31.11 -35.84 -43.50
CA TYR A 925 31.60 -34.82 -42.56
C TYR A 925 30.52 -34.25 -41.61
N LEU A 926 29.22 -34.48 -41.89
CA LEU A 926 28.12 -34.08 -41.02
C LEU A 926 27.74 -35.13 -39.96
N ASP A 927 28.38 -36.30 -39.89
CA ASP A 927 28.18 -37.30 -38.82
C ASP A 927 28.87 -36.89 -37.50
N HIS A 928 28.49 -35.72 -37.00
CA HIS A 928 28.99 -35.10 -35.78
C HIS A 928 27.91 -35.17 -34.66
N PRO A 929 28.23 -35.40 -33.37
CA PRO A 929 27.24 -35.52 -32.28
C PRO A 929 26.30 -34.31 -32.05
N MET A 930 26.55 -33.19 -32.73
CA MET A 930 25.69 -32.01 -32.78
C MET A 930 24.52 -32.15 -33.77
N ILE A 931 24.67 -32.95 -34.82
CA ILE A 931 23.80 -32.96 -36.01
C ILE A 931 23.11 -34.32 -36.14
N ASN A 932 21.80 -34.30 -36.35
CA ASN A 932 20.97 -35.47 -36.65
C ASN A 932 20.37 -35.29 -38.05
N LYS A 933 20.87 -36.05 -39.03
CA LYS A 933 20.51 -35.93 -40.45
C LYS A 933 19.13 -36.55 -40.73
N ILE A 934 18.18 -35.73 -41.17
CA ILE A 934 16.85 -36.16 -41.61
C ILE A 934 16.71 -35.91 -43.10
N TYR A 935 16.48 -36.96 -43.90
CA TYR A 935 16.51 -36.86 -45.35
C TYR A 935 15.12 -36.62 -45.97
N TYR A 936 15.03 -35.72 -46.94
CA TYR A 936 13.79 -35.32 -47.63
C TYR A 936 13.91 -35.50 -49.16
N LYS A 937 12.78 -35.77 -49.81
CA LYS A 937 12.67 -35.93 -51.28
C LYS A 937 12.45 -34.63 -52.05
N ASP A 938 12.09 -33.56 -51.35
CA ASP A 938 11.76 -32.26 -51.93
C ASP A 938 12.11 -31.15 -50.92
N ILE A 939 12.72 -30.09 -51.43
CA ILE A 939 13.07 -28.88 -50.71
C ILE A 939 11.84 -28.14 -50.18
N SER A 940 10.68 -28.26 -50.84
CA SER A 940 9.44 -27.57 -50.43
C SER A 940 8.91 -28.14 -49.12
N GLN A 941 8.82 -29.48 -49.01
CA GLN A 941 8.47 -30.14 -47.74
C GLN A 941 9.49 -29.83 -46.64
N ALA A 942 10.80 -29.91 -46.95
CA ALA A 942 11.84 -29.62 -45.97
C ALA A 942 11.78 -28.17 -45.43
N LYS A 943 11.39 -27.19 -46.27
CA LYS A 943 11.15 -25.80 -45.85
C LYS A 943 9.87 -25.62 -45.02
N VAL A 944 8.82 -26.39 -45.30
CA VAL A 944 7.59 -26.42 -44.46
C VAL A 944 7.90 -27.00 -43.08
N ASP A 945 8.73 -28.04 -43.00
CA ASP A 945 9.20 -28.62 -41.75
C ASP A 945 10.04 -27.66 -40.89
N ILE A 946 10.90 -26.81 -41.50
CA ILE A 946 11.52 -25.67 -40.79
C ILE A 946 10.44 -24.73 -40.25
N GLN A 947 9.44 -24.35 -41.05
CA GLN A 947 8.37 -23.41 -40.64
C GLN A 947 7.50 -23.96 -39.50
N HIS A 948 7.40 -25.28 -39.37
CA HIS A 948 6.75 -25.95 -38.23
C HIS A 948 7.68 -26.23 -37.04
N GLY A 949 8.97 -25.87 -37.14
CA GLY A 949 9.95 -26.07 -36.07
C GLY A 949 10.34 -27.53 -35.83
N THR A 950 10.11 -28.44 -36.79
CA THR A 950 10.55 -29.84 -36.70
C THR A 950 12.03 -30.01 -37.06
N LEU A 951 12.58 -29.05 -37.80
CA LEU A 951 13.99 -28.94 -38.21
C LEU A 951 14.62 -27.63 -37.73
N THR A 952 15.90 -27.68 -37.40
CA THR A 952 16.75 -26.50 -37.09
C THR A 952 17.30 -25.83 -38.36
N GLY A 953 17.31 -26.55 -39.48
CA GLY A 953 17.67 -26.04 -40.80
C GLY A 953 17.63 -27.12 -41.86
N VAL A 954 17.89 -26.75 -43.11
CA VAL A 954 17.97 -27.64 -44.28
C VAL A 954 19.21 -27.32 -45.11
N LEU A 955 19.94 -28.34 -45.54
CA LEU A 955 20.94 -28.25 -46.60
C LEU A 955 20.34 -28.76 -47.91
N TYR A 956 20.53 -28.00 -48.99
CA TYR A 956 20.14 -28.37 -50.35
C TYR A 956 21.37 -28.44 -51.27
N MET A 957 21.46 -29.51 -52.05
CA MET A 957 22.50 -29.76 -53.05
C MET A 957 21.84 -30.08 -54.39
N ALA A 958 22.29 -29.43 -55.47
CA ALA A 958 21.62 -29.48 -56.77
C ALA A 958 22.12 -30.63 -57.68
N LYS A 959 21.34 -30.95 -58.72
CA LYS A 959 21.52 -32.16 -59.57
C LYS A 959 22.91 -32.38 -60.18
N ASN A 960 23.67 -31.31 -60.42
CA ASN A 960 25.01 -31.38 -61.03
C ASN A 960 26.11 -30.86 -60.07
N PHE A 961 25.86 -30.84 -58.76
CA PHE A 961 26.70 -30.16 -57.76
C PHE A 961 28.21 -30.41 -57.91
N THR A 962 28.62 -31.68 -57.97
CA THR A 962 30.02 -32.11 -58.09
C THR A 962 30.66 -31.54 -59.36
N LYS A 963 30.00 -31.69 -60.52
CA LYS A 963 30.54 -31.21 -61.80
C LYS A 963 30.58 -29.69 -61.87
N SER A 964 29.54 -29.00 -61.39
CA SER A 964 29.53 -27.54 -61.33
C SER A 964 30.52 -26.98 -60.31
N TYR A 965 30.87 -27.73 -59.26
CA TYR A 965 31.94 -27.38 -58.32
C TYR A 965 33.34 -27.63 -58.94
N GLU A 966 33.51 -28.68 -59.73
CA GLU A 966 34.72 -28.96 -60.52
C GLU A 966 34.99 -27.84 -61.54
N GLU A 967 34.01 -27.53 -62.39
CA GLU A 967 34.10 -26.48 -63.41
C GLU A 967 34.35 -25.10 -62.79
N ARG A 968 33.69 -24.79 -61.65
CA ARG A 968 33.91 -23.57 -60.87
C ARG A 968 35.34 -23.42 -60.33
N ILE A 969 36.03 -24.52 -60.02
CA ILE A 969 37.43 -24.49 -59.55
C ILE A 969 38.39 -24.21 -60.71
N TYR A 970 38.15 -24.78 -61.90
CA TYR A 970 39.03 -24.59 -63.06
C TYR A 970 38.82 -23.26 -63.79
N GLU A 971 37.57 -22.87 -64.03
CA GLU A 971 37.24 -21.61 -64.72
C GLU A 971 37.46 -20.39 -63.82
N GLY A 972 37.25 -20.53 -62.50
CA GLY A 972 37.64 -19.58 -61.46
C GLY A 972 37.06 -18.17 -61.61
N LYS A 973 37.74 -17.32 -62.38
CA LYS A 973 37.32 -15.93 -62.67
C LYS A 973 36.44 -15.80 -63.92
N ASP A 974 36.48 -16.78 -64.82
CA ASP A 974 35.78 -16.76 -66.11
C ASP A 974 34.47 -17.58 -66.07
N ALA A 975 34.16 -18.18 -64.92
CA ALA A 975 33.02 -19.08 -64.74
C ALA A 975 31.66 -18.38 -64.91
N GLU A 976 30.74 -19.00 -65.64
CA GLU A 976 29.40 -18.46 -65.85
C GLU A 976 28.56 -18.46 -64.56
N SER A 977 27.73 -17.42 -64.37
CA SER A 977 27.02 -17.17 -63.10
C SER A 977 26.09 -18.32 -62.66
N TRP A 978 25.63 -19.18 -63.57
CA TRP A 978 24.79 -20.32 -63.21
C TRP A 978 25.61 -21.48 -62.63
N LEU A 979 26.88 -21.67 -63.03
CA LEU A 979 27.76 -22.69 -62.46
C LEU A 979 27.99 -22.45 -60.96
N ALA A 980 28.10 -21.19 -60.54
CA ALA A 980 28.17 -20.81 -59.13
C ALA A 980 26.89 -21.17 -58.35
N ASP A 981 25.74 -21.18 -59.02
CA ASP A 981 24.39 -21.41 -58.46
C ASP A 981 24.07 -22.91 -58.30
N PHE A 982 24.66 -23.78 -59.13
CA PHE A 982 24.59 -25.24 -59.02
C PHE A 982 25.74 -25.83 -58.20
N GLY A 983 26.93 -25.23 -58.26
CA GLY A 983 28.13 -25.60 -57.50
C GLY A 983 28.20 -24.95 -56.10
N GLU A 984 27.07 -24.80 -55.40
CA GLU A 984 27.03 -24.38 -53.99
C GLU A 984 26.03 -25.20 -53.15
N ILE A 985 26.31 -25.32 -51.85
CA ILE A 985 25.44 -26.00 -50.87
C ILE A 985 24.57 -24.96 -50.18
N LYS A 986 23.27 -24.97 -50.48
CA LYS A 986 22.31 -23.94 -50.05
C LYS A 986 21.76 -24.27 -48.66
N ALA A 987 22.23 -23.54 -47.64
CA ALA A 987 21.85 -23.73 -46.25
C ALA A 987 20.72 -22.78 -45.81
N TYR A 988 19.56 -23.34 -45.51
CA TYR A 988 18.40 -22.64 -44.95
C TYR A 988 18.32 -22.90 -43.44
N LEU A 989 18.82 -21.98 -42.61
CA LEU A 989 18.88 -22.15 -41.15
C LEU A 989 17.76 -21.40 -40.46
N ASP A 990 17.14 -21.99 -39.43
CA ASP A 990 16.29 -21.23 -38.52
C ASP A 990 17.16 -20.36 -37.59
N MET A 991 16.82 -19.07 -37.54
CA MET A 991 17.48 -18.06 -36.71
C MET A 991 16.57 -17.58 -35.57
N SER A 992 15.38 -18.17 -35.39
CA SER A 992 14.47 -17.87 -34.27
C SER A 992 15.15 -18.08 -32.92
N ASN A 993 15.90 -19.17 -32.78
CA ASN A 993 16.88 -19.37 -31.72
C ASN A 993 18.27 -18.97 -32.23
N ARG A 994 18.62 -17.68 -32.05
CA ARG A 994 19.89 -17.11 -32.51
C ARG A 994 21.12 -17.87 -32.02
N GLN A 995 21.10 -18.41 -30.81
CA GLN A 995 22.21 -19.18 -30.26
C GLN A 995 22.41 -20.49 -31.03
N ILE A 996 21.34 -21.28 -31.21
CA ILE A 996 21.42 -22.55 -31.96
C ILE A 996 21.79 -22.28 -33.42
N GLY A 997 21.11 -21.34 -34.10
CA GLY A 997 21.37 -21.00 -35.50
C GLY A 997 22.78 -20.46 -35.75
N ALA A 998 23.34 -19.68 -34.82
CA ALA A 998 24.73 -19.19 -34.92
C ALA A 998 25.76 -20.30 -34.69
N THR A 999 25.56 -21.18 -33.70
CA THR A 999 26.48 -22.31 -33.48
C THR A 999 26.42 -23.31 -34.64
N LEU A 1000 25.23 -23.60 -35.16
CA LEU A 1000 25.06 -24.45 -36.36
C LEU A 1000 25.73 -23.82 -37.59
N LYS A 1001 25.55 -22.52 -37.82
CA LYS A 1001 26.26 -21.79 -38.88
C LYS A 1001 27.78 -21.88 -38.73
N TYR A 1002 28.31 -21.74 -37.51
CA TYR A 1002 29.75 -21.85 -37.26
C TYR A 1002 30.26 -23.27 -37.57
N LYS A 1003 29.62 -24.30 -37.00
CA LYS A 1003 30.01 -25.70 -37.20
C LYS A 1003 29.93 -26.12 -38.67
N LEU A 1004 28.95 -25.62 -39.43
CA LEU A 1004 28.85 -25.90 -40.88
C LEU A 1004 30.01 -25.30 -41.69
N TYR A 1005 30.55 -24.13 -41.33
CA TYR A 1005 31.78 -23.61 -41.97
C TYR A 1005 33.03 -24.40 -41.58
N GLU A 1006 33.11 -24.83 -40.32
CA GLU A 1006 34.21 -25.65 -39.80
C GLU A 1006 34.28 -27.01 -40.54
N LEU A 1007 33.17 -27.74 -40.58
CA LEU A 1007 33.09 -29.03 -41.26
C LEU A 1007 33.27 -28.92 -42.79
N PHE A 1008 32.88 -27.79 -43.39
CA PHE A 1008 33.15 -27.53 -44.82
C PHE A 1008 34.62 -27.20 -45.09
N TYR A 1009 35.28 -26.50 -44.16
CA TYR A 1009 36.73 -26.28 -44.22
C TYR A 1009 37.48 -27.62 -44.13
N ASP A 1010 37.10 -28.50 -43.21
CA ASP A 1010 37.74 -29.81 -43.03
C ASP A 1010 37.58 -30.69 -44.28
N PHE A 1011 36.35 -30.75 -44.82
CA PHE A 1011 36.03 -31.37 -46.12
C PHE A 1011 36.92 -30.84 -47.25
N GLN A 1012 37.10 -29.51 -47.34
CA GLN A 1012 37.88 -28.89 -48.41
C GLN A 1012 39.39 -29.10 -48.24
N GLU A 1013 39.90 -29.13 -47.01
CA GLU A 1013 41.32 -29.39 -46.75
C GLU A 1013 41.69 -30.84 -47.10
N ASP A 1014 40.86 -31.83 -46.77
CA ASP A 1014 41.03 -33.23 -47.16
C ASP A 1014 40.86 -33.43 -48.67
N LEU A 1015 39.84 -32.82 -49.29
CA LEU A 1015 39.60 -32.86 -50.74
C LEU A 1015 40.85 -32.42 -51.52
N PHE A 1016 41.42 -31.27 -51.17
CA PHE A 1016 42.61 -30.76 -51.84
C PHE A 1016 43.87 -31.58 -51.51
N THR A 1017 43.92 -32.24 -50.34
CA THR A 1017 45.02 -33.16 -49.99
C THR A 1017 45.04 -34.38 -50.90
N GLN A 1018 43.87 -34.97 -51.21
CA GLN A 1018 43.77 -36.16 -52.08
C GLN A 1018 44.11 -35.85 -53.54
N CYS A 1019 43.81 -34.64 -54.01
CA CYS A 1019 44.24 -34.14 -55.32
C CYS A 1019 45.75 -33.81 -55.42
N ASN A 1020 46.55 -34.04 -54.38
CA ASN A 1020 47.93 -33.53 -54.24
C ASN A 1020 48.07 -32.00 -54.36
N TRP A 1021 46.98 -31.26 -54.21
CA TRP A 1021 47.00 -29.79 -54.18
C TRP A 1021 47.48 -29.30 -52.80
N THR A 1022 47.99 -28.07 -52.74
CA THR A 1022 48.37 -27.52 -51.42
C THR A 1022 47.12 -27.18 -50.62
N LYS A 1023 47.00 -27.76 -49.42
CA LYS A 1023 45.95 -27.47 -48.42
C LYS A 1023 45.62 -25.97 -48.33
N ARG A 1024 46.65 -25.11 -48.42
CA ARG A 1024 46.57 -23.63 -48.41
C ARG A 1024 45.64 -23.01 -49.47
N LEU A 1025 45.24 -23.73 -50.51
CA LEU A 1025 44.24 -23.28 -51.48
C LEU A 1025 42.82 -23.27 -50.90
N GLY A 1026 42.51 -24.16 -49.95
CA GLY A 1026 41.22 -24.21 -49.26
C GLY A 1026 41.16 -23.29 -48.04
N ASN A 1027 42.32 -22.90 -47.50
CA ASN A 1027 42.39 -21.99 -46.37
C ASN A 1027 41.86 -20.59 -46.72
N MET A 1028 40.89 -20.10 -45.94
CA MET A 1028 40.62 -18.67 -45.83
C MET A 1028 41.94 -17.94 -45.51
N PRO A 1029 42.28 -16.81 -46.17
CA PRO A 1029 43.59 -16.15 -46.06
C PRO A 1029 43.77 -15.35 -44.75
N ILE A 1030 43.31 -15.91 -43.63
CA ILE A 1030 43.36 -15.35 -42.28
C ILE A 1030 43.95 -16.41 -41.35
N ARG A 1031 45.11 -16.16 -40.75
CA ARG A 1031 45.69 -17.03 -39.72
C ARG A 1031 45.27 -16.56 -38.33
N LYS A 1032 44.57 -17.42 -37.59
CA LYS A 1032 44.27 -17.23 -36.16
C LYS A 1032 45.51 -17.58 -35.33
N HIS A 1033 45.88 -16.71 -34.39
CA HIS A 1033 46.90 -16.99 -33.38
C HIS A 1033 46.38 -16.49 -32.03
N PHE A 1034 46.12 -17.41 -31.09
CA PHE A 1034 45.55 -17.10 -29.79
C PHE A 1034 46.65 -16.84 -28.76
N ILE A 1035 46.54 -15.72 -28.02
CA ILE A 1035 47.51 -15.33 -26.96
C ILE A 1035 47.01 -15.76 -25.57
N PHE A 1036 45.70 -15.81 -25.37
CA PHE A 1036 45.06 -16.26 -24.13
C PHE A 1036 43.80 -17.06 -24.48
N GLY A 1037 43.71 -18.29 -23.95
CA GLY A 1037 42.63 -19.23 -24.25
C GLY A 1037 42.79 -19.96 -25.59
N ASN A 1038 41.99 -21.00 -25.77
CA ASN A 1038 41.98 -21.89 -26.95
C ASN A 1038 40.65 -21.76 -27.70
N GLU A 1039 40.60 -22.25 -28.95
CA GLU A 1039 39.40 -22.22 -29.80
C GLU A 1039 38.23 -23.04 -29.21
N ASP A 1040 38.52 -24.17 -28.56
CA ASP A 1040 37.55 -25.10 -27.96
C ASP A 1040 37.13 -24.76 -26.51
N GLU A 1041 37.42 -23.55 -25.99
CA GLU A 1041 37.07 -23.23 -24.60
C GLU A 1041 35.55 -23.01 -24.40
N PRO A 1042 34.87 -23.79 -23.53
CA PRO A 1042 33.43 -23.65 -23.31
C PRO A 1042 33.06 -22.32 -22.62
N TYR A 1043 31.89 -21.79 -22.97
CA TYR A 1043 31.45 -20.46 -22.52
C TYR A 1043 31.28 -20.33 -21.00
N THR A 1044 31.16 -21.44 -20.27
CA THR A 1044 31.24 -21.47 -18.79
C THR A 1044 32.48 -20.78 -18.25
N ILE A 1045 33.63 -20.94 -18.92
CA ILE A 1045 34.92 -20.37 -18.49
C ILE A 1045 34.91 -18.83 -18.61
N TYR A 1046 34.19 -18.26 -19.59
CA TYR A 1046 33.93 -16.83 -19.65
C TYR A 1046 33.06 -16.35 -18.48
N MET A 1047 32.12 -17.17 -17.99
CA MET A 1047 31.16 -16.76 -16.96
C MET A 1047 31.71 -16.89 -15.53
N ILE A 1048 32.53 -17.91 -15.22
CA ILE A 1048 33.05 -18.22 -13.88
C ILE A 1048 33.44 -16.98 -13.03
N PRO A 1049 34.25 -16.01 -13.53
CA PRO A 1049 34.64 -14.85 -12.72
C PRO A 1049 33.46 -13.98 -12.27
N GLY A 1050 32.46 -13.80 -13.15
CA GLY A 1050 31.25 -13.04 -12.83
C GLY A 1050 30.30 -13.82 -11.93
N THR A 1051 30.22 -15.14 -12.12
CA THR A 1051 29.43 -16.06 -11.30
C THR A 1051 29.86 -16.01 -9.83
N ILE A 1052 31.17 -16.15 -9.54
CA ILE A 1052 31.74 -16.10 -8.18
C ILE A 1052 31.37 -14.79 -7.48
N ILE A 1053 31.66 -13.65 -8.13
CA ILE A 1053 31.45 -12.31 -7.58
C ILE A 1053 29.96 -12.04 -7.33
N THR A 1054 29.09 -12.44 -8.25
CA THR A 1054 27.63 -12.22 -8.12
C THR A 1054 27.04 -13.07 -7.00
N MET A 1055 27.43 -14.34 -6.87
CA MET A 1055 26.96 -15.21 -5.77
C MET A 1055 27.38 -14.67 -4.41
N LEU A 1056 28.66 -14.33 -4.23
CA LEU A 1056 29.18 -13.80 -2.95
C LEU A 1056 28.54 -12.46 -2.56
N PHE A 1057 28.37 -11.54 -3.53
CA PHE A 1057 27.74 -10.24 -3.27
C PHE A 1057 26.28 -10.40 -2.79
N PHE A 1058 25.44 -11.11 -3.54
CA PHE A 1058 24.01 -11.21 -3.23
C PHE A 1058 23.72 -12.09 -2.02
N MET A 1059 24.53 -13.12 -1.77
CA MET A 1059 24.43 -13.93 -0.55
C MET A 1059 24.81 -13.12 0.69
N GLY A 1060 25.95 -12.41 0.67
CA GLY A 1060 26.38 -11.53 1.76
C GLY A 1060 25.35 -10.45 2.06
N ALA A 1061 24.73 -9.86 1.03
CA ALA A 1061 23.65 -8.88 1.17
C ALA A 1061 22.38 -9.45 1.81
N THR A 1062 21.95 -10.64 1.36
CA THR A 1062 20.74 -11.30 1.86
C THR A 1062 20.88 -11.70 3.33
N MET A 1063 22.00 -12.34 3.70
CA MET A 1063 22.22 -12.79 5.08
C MET A 1063 22.36 -11.61 6.05
N THR A 1064 23.15 -10.61 5.69
CA THR A 1064 23.37 -9.41 6.52
C THR A 1064 22.06 -8.65 6.76
N SER A 1065 21.27 -8.40 5.70
CA SER A 1065 20.01 -7.66 5.83
C SER A 1065 18.97 -8.39 6.67
N GLN A 1066 18.86 -9.71 6.56
CA GLN A 1066 17.90 -10.51 7.35
C GLN A 1066 18.24 -10.48 8.84
N ILE A 1067 19.50 -10.71 9.23
CA ILE A 1067 19.93 -10.81 10.63
C ILE A 1067 19.69 -9.49 11.39
N ILE A 1068 20.02 -8.35 10.76
CA ILE A 1068 19.82 -7.02 11.38
C ILE A 1068 18.34 -6.72 11.57
N ILE A 1069 17.48 -7.10 10.61
CA ILE A 1069 16.03 -6.88 10.73
C ILE A 1069 15.44 -7.78 11.84
N THR A 1070 15.94 -9.01 12.03
CA THR A 1070 15.55 -9.87 13.17
C THR A 1070 15.88 -9.19 14.50
N ASP A 1071 17.13 -8.76 14.69
CA ASP A 1071 17.60 -8.10 15.93
C ASP A 1071 16.77 -6.84 16.30
N ARG A 1072 16.28 -6.12 15.28
CA ARG A 1072 15.40 -4.95 15.45
C ARG A 1072 13.96 -5.35 15.75
N LYS A 1073 13.42 -6.37 15.07
CA LYS A 1073 12.05 -6.88 15.29
C LYS A 1073 11.85 -7.59 16.63
N GLU A 1074 12.86 -8.30 17.12
CA GLU A 1074 12.80 -8.94 18.43
C GLU A 1074 12.90 -7.91 19.59
N GLY A 1075 13.20 -6.63 19.30
CA GLY A 1075 13.40 -5.58 20.31
C GLY A 1075 14.75 -5.63 21.03
N VAL A 1076 15.58 -6.65 20.74
CA VAL A 1076 16.89 -6.88 21.36
C VAL A 1076 17.87 -5.74 21.07
N TRP A 1077 17.85 -5.19 19.84
CA TRP A 1077 18.65 -4.04 19.44
C TRP A 1077 18.39 -2.82 20.34
N ASP A 1078 17.13 -2.43 20.50
CA ASP A 1078 16.71 -1.28 21.31
C ASP A 1078 16.98 -1.48 22.80
N ARG A 1079 16.72 -2.67 23.34
CA ARG A 1079 17.00 -3.00 24.75
C ARG A 1079 18.50 -2.97 25.05
N SER A 1080 19.34 -3.40 24.11
CA SER A 1080 20.81 -3.32 24.24
C SER A 1080 21.27 -1.86 24.27
N ILE A 1081 20.63 -0.96 23.52
CA ILE A 1081 20.93 0.48 23.57
C ILE A 1081 20.59 1.08 24.93
N VAL A 1082 19.44 0.76 25.53
CA VAL A 1082 19.07 1.23 26.89
C VAL A 1082 20.12 0.80 27.94
N ALA A 1083 20.72 -0.39 27.80
CA ALA A 1083 21.82 -0.88 28.63
C ALA A 1083 23.19 -0.19 28.39
N GLY A 1084 23.25 0.86 27.58
CA GLY A 1084 24.45 1.66 27.32
C GLY A 1084 25.27 1.25 26.09
N VAL A 1085 24.77 0.36 25.22
CA VAL A 1085 25.49 -0.07 24.01
C VAL A 1085 25.29 0.92 22.86
N THR A 1086 26.38 1.27 22.16
CA THR A 1086 26.31 2.12 20.98
C THR A 1086 25.88 1.32 19.74
N SER A 1087 25.16 1.95 18.80
CA SER A 1087 24.82 1.31 17.52
C SER A 1087 26.06 0.91 16.71
N LEU A 1088 27.19 1.58 16.90
CA LEU A 1088 28.44 1.26 16.21
C LEU A 1088 29.06 -0.05 16.73
N GLU A 1089 28.97 -0.32 18.03
CA GLU A 1089 29.38 -1.62 18.59
C GLU A 1089 28.52 -2.76 18.03
N ILE A 1090 27.19 -2.62 18.01
CA ILE A 1090 26.28 -3.68 17.49
C ILE A 1090 26.53 -3.93 15.99
N THR A 1091 26.64 -2.86 15.18
CA THR A 1091 26.99 -2.95 13.75
C THR A 1091 28.35 -3.62 13.53
N LEU A 1092 29.38 -3.23 14.29
CA LEU A 1092 30.73 -3.81 14.18
C LEU A 1092 30.73 -5.31 14.54
N THR A 1093 30.03 -5.72 15.60
CA THR A 1093 29.97 -7.14 16.00
C THR A 1093 29.11 -7.99 15.09
N HIS A 1094 28.16 -7.42 14.34
CA HIS A 1094 27.52 -8.12 13.21
C HIS A 1094 28.47 -8.23 12.03
N PHE A 1095 29.13 -7.14 11.64
CA PHE A 1095 30.08 -7.12 10.51
C PHE A 1095 31.21 -8.15 10.70
N LEU A 1096 31.80 -8.25 11.89
CA LEU A 1096 32.88 -9.21 12.18
C LEU A 1096 32.44 -10.67 12.02
N ILE A 1097 31.24 -11.03 12.48
CA ILE A 1097 30.72 -12.40 12.35
C ILE A 1097 30.33 -12.71 10.90
N GLN A 1098 29.70 -11.76 10.19
CA GLN A 1098 29.36 -11.95 8.78
C GLN A 1098 30.60 -11.99 7.87
N ALA A 1099 31.66 -11.23 8.19
CA ALA A 1099 32.94 -11.28 7.47
C ALA A 1099 33.57 -12.69 7.53
N ALA A 1100 33.56 -13.32 8.71
CA ALA A 1100 34.03 -14.70 8.86
C ALA A 1100 33.17 -15.71 8.07
N VAL A 1101 31.85 -15.52 8.03
CA VAL A 1101 30.92 -16.32 7.21
C VAL A 1101 31.22 -16.19 5.72
N VAL A 1102 31.39 -14.95 5.23
CA VAL A 1102 31.71 -14.67 3.82
C VAL A 1102 33.07 -15.25 3.42
N LEU A 1103 34.05 -15.31 4.33
CA LEU A 1103 35.33 -15.97 4.08
C LEU A 1103 35.16 -17.48 3.85
N VAL A 1104 34.34 -18.16 4.66
CA VAL A 1104 34.02 -19.59 4.48
C VAL A 1104 33.33 -19.84 3.14
N GLN A 1105 32.31 -19.04 2.81
CA GLN A 1105 31.60 -19.10 1.52
C GLN A 1105 32.53 -18.85 0.32
N THR A 1106 33.49 -17.93 0.47
CA THR A 1106 34.50 -17.64 -0.56
C THR A 1106 35.39 -18.86 -0.80
N MET A 1107 35.87 -19.51 0.26
CA MET A 1107 36.68 -20.74 0.12
C MET A 1107 35.86 -21.89 -0.47
N GLU A 1108 34.61 -22.08 -0.04
CA GLU A 1108 33.71 -23.14 -0.53
C GLU A 1108 33.48 -23.06 -2.05
N ILE A 1109 33.12 -21.88 -2.57
CA ILE A 1109 32.90 -21.67 -4.01
C ILE A 1109 34.20 -21.86 -4.80
N LEU A 1110 35.33 -21.35 -4.31
CA LEU A 1110 36.63 -21.46 -5.00
C LEU A 1110 37.16 -22.90 -5.02
N ILE A 1111 36.97 -23.67 -3.93
CA ILE A 1111 37.33 -25.10 -3.86
C ILE A 1111 36.46 -25.92 -4.81
N LEU A 1112 35.15 -25.63 -4.91
CA LEU A 1112 34.26 -26.31 -5.83
C LEU A 1112 34.66 -26.06 -7.31
N ILE A 1113 34.94 -24.81 -7.68
CA ILE A 1113 35.28 -24.45 -9.07
C ILE A 1113 36.68 -24.93 -9.46
N PHE A 1114 37.71 -24.64 -8.67
CA PHE A 1114 39.10 -24.93 -9.04
C PHE A 1114 39.61 -26.29 -8.54
N GLY A 1115 39.05 -26.83 -7.46
CA GLY A 1115 39.44 -28.13 -6.91
C GLY A 1115 38.61 -29.30 -7.45
N VAL A 1116 37.27 -29.19 -7.41
CA VAL A 1116 36.36 -30.28 -7.81
C VAL A 1116 36.12 -30.29 -9.32
N TYR A 1117 35.72 -29.15 -9.90
CA TYR A 1117 35.54 -29.03 -11.36
C TYR A 1117 36.87 -28.84 -12.14
N ARG A 1118 37.99 -28.64 -11.43
CA ARG A 1118 39.36 -28.59 -11.99
C ARG A 1118 39.55 -27.55 -13.11
N TYR A 1119 38.80 -26.45 -13.10
CA TYR A 1119 39.03 -25.35 -14.03
C TYR A 1119 40.44 -24.76 -13.85
N SER A 1120 41.09 -24.40 -14.95
CA SER A 1120 42.43 -23.82 -14.93
C SER A 1120 42.40 -22.32 -14.61
N PHE A 1121 43.42 -21.87 -13.87
CA PHE A 1121 43.70 -20.46 -13.61
C PHE A 1121 45.22 -20.22 -13.64
N ILE A 1122 45.63 -19.02 -14.06
CA ILE A 1122 47.06 -18.66 -14.22
C ILE A 1122 47.54 -17.74 -13.08
N GLY A 1123 46.66 -16.86 -12.57
CA GLY A 1123 47.01 -15.87 -11.55
C GLY A 1123 47.22 -16.42 -10.15
N ASN A 1124 47.80 -15.60 -9.27
CA ASN A 1124 48.06 -15.95 -7.88
C ASN A 1124 46.74 -16.27 -7.13
N PRO A 1125 46.58 -17.48 -6.54
CA PRO A 1125 45.33 -17.87 -5.88
C PRO A 1125 44.99 -16.99 -4.66
N VAL A 1126 45.99 -16.40 -3.99
CA VAL A 1126 45.76 -15.46 -2.88
C VAL A 1126 45.08 -14.18 -3.38
N LEU A 1127 45.42 -13.71 -4.59
CA LEU A 1127 44.79 -12.55 -5.22
C LEU A 1127 43.35 -12.87 -5.66
N ILE A 1128 43.11 -14.07 -6.17
CA ILE A 1128 41.77 -14.57 -6.52
C ILE A 1128 40.86 -14.62 -5.28
N ILE A 1129 41.36 -15.19 -4.17
CA ILE A 1129 40.66 -15.23 -2.87
C ILE A 1129 40.39 -13.80 -2.35
N PHE A 1130 41.37 -12.91 -2.39
CA PHE A 1130 41.24 -11.53 -1.94
C PHE A 1130 40.16 -10.75 -2.70
N ILE A 1131 40.16 -10.83 -4.04
CA ILE A 1131 39.18 -10.14 -4.89
C ILE A 1131 37.76 -10.68 -4.64
N ALA A 1132 37.59 -12.00 -4.56
CA ALA A 1132 36.31 -12.63 -4.24
C ALA A 1132 35.78 -12.20 -2.85
N TYR A 1133 36.67 -12.18 -1.84
CA TYR A 1133 36.33 -11.79 -0.48
C TYR A 1133 35.94 -10.31 -0.37
N CYS A 1134 36.64 -9.40 -1.07
CA CYS A 1134 36.26 -7.98 -1.16
C CYS A 1134 34.85 -7.79 -1.73
N ALA A 1135 34.49 -8.51 -2.79
CA ALA A 1135 33.14 -8.46 -3.36
C ALA A 1135 32.06 -8.95 -2.37
N GLY A 1136 32.34 -10.03 -1.63
CA GLY A 1136 31.46 -10.50 -0.55
C GLY A 1136 31.26 -9.45 0.56
N ILE A 1137 32.33 -8.76 0.98
CA ILE A 1137 32.24 -7.64 1.94
C ILE A 1137 31.40 -6.48 1.38
N CYS A 1138 31.55 -6.15 0.09
CA CYS A 1138 30.70 -5.14 -0.56
C CYS A 1138 29.22 -5.56 -0.58
N GLY A 1139 28.94 -6.87 -0.74
CA GLY A 1139 27.63 -7.46 -0.57
C GLY A 1139 27.07 -7.25 0.84
N MET A 1140 27.86 -7.55 1.89
CA MET A 1140 27.45 -7.27 3.26
C MET A 1140 27.15 -5.79 3.50
N ALA A 1141 27.99 -4.88 3.01
CA ALA A 1141 27.81 -3.44 3.17
C ALA A 1141 26.51 -2.96 2.49
N TYR A 1142 26.20 -3.47 1.29
CA TYR A 1142 24.91 -3.27 0.62
C TYR A 1142 23.74 -3.85 1.43
N GLY A 1143 23.91 -5.03 2.05
CA GLY A 1143 22.93 -5.62 2.98
C GLY A 1143 22.66 -4.78 4.24
N PHE A 1144 23.70 -4.19 4.83
CA PHE A 1144 23.55 -3.20 5.91
C PHE A 1144 22.70 -2.00 5.44
N TRP A 1145 22.95 -1.48 4.24
CA TRP A 1145 22.19 -0.36 3.68
C TRP A 1145 20.72 -0.69 3.43
N VAL A 1146 20.44 -1.86 2.85
CA VAL A 1146 19.06 -2.36 2.69
C VAL A 1146 18.37 -2.51 4.06
N SER A 1147 19.06 -2.98 5.10
CA SER A 1147 18.51 -3.07 6.47
C SER A 1147 18.30 -1.71 7.16
N ALA A 1148 19.00 -0.66 6.70
CA ALA A 1148 18.79 0.71 7.16
C ALA A 1148 17.53 1.32 6.51
N ILE A 1149 17.26 1.00 5.24
CA ILE A 1149 16.06 1.42 4.50
C ILE A 1149 14.83 0.63 4.95
N CYS A 1150 14.82 -0.69 4.76
CA CYS A 1150 13.66 -1.56 4.91
C CYS A 1150 13.27 -1.78 6.37
N GLY A 1151 11.96 -1.78 6.66
CA GLY A 1151 11.41 -2.12 7.98
C GLY A 1151 11.01 -3.59 8.16
N ASP A 1152 11.05 -4.39 7.09
CA ASP A 1152 10.58 -5.78 7.09
C ASP A 1152 11.44 -6.67 6.19
N HIS A 1153 11.52 -7.96 6.52
CA HIS A 1153 12.25 -8.97 5.73
C HIS A 1153 11.71 -9.10 4.31
N SER A 1154 10.40 -8.97 4.10
CA SER A 1154 9.81 -9.06 2.75
C SER A 1154 10.32 -7.92 1.88
N GLN A 1155 10.36 -6.69 2.41
CA GLN A 1155 10.87 -5.52 1.71
C GLN A 1155 12.38 -5.61 1.43
N ALA A 1156 13.16 -6.12 2.39
CA ALA A 1156 14.59 -6.35 2.19
C ALA A 1156 14.86 -7.43 1.13
N ASN A 1157 14.17 -8.58 1.21
CA ASN A 1157 14.30 -9.66 0.25
C ASN A 1157 13.86 -9.24 -1.16
N ILE A 1158 12.77 -8.46 -1.29
CA ILE A 1158 12.34 -7.87 -2.57
C ILE A 1158 13.40 -6.89 -3.10
N SER A 1159 13.98 -6.05 -2.25
CA SER A 1159 15.01 -5.08 -2.68
C SER A 1159 16.28 -5.77 -3.20
N VAL A 1160 16.78 -6.78 -2.48
CA VAL A 1160 17.98 -7.54 -2.88
C VAL A 1160 17.69 -8.40 -4.11
N SER A 1161 16.53 -9.08 -4.18
CA SER A 1161 16.17 -9.92 -5.33
C SER A 1161 15.84 -9.10 -6.58
N GLY A 1162 15.22 -7.93 -6.42
CA GLY A 1162 14.95 -6.99 -7.51
C GLY A 1162 16.23 -6.35 -8.06
N GLY A 1163 17.24 -6.15 -7.21
CA GLY A 1163 18.59 -5.74 -7.63
C GLY A 1163 19.33 -6.81 -8.43
N PHE A 1164 19.08 -8.11 -8.18
CA PHE A 1164 19.82 -9.23 -8.78
C PHE A 1164 19.83 -9.19 -10.31
N LEU A 1165 18.66 -9.22 -10.97
CA LEU A 1165 18.59 -9.36 -12.43
C LEU A 1165 19.19 -8.15 -13.19
N PRO A 1166 18.88 -6.87 -12.85
CA PRO A 1166 19.51 -5.72 -13.49
C PRO A 1166 21.04 -5.68 -13.29
N MET A 1167 21.52 -5.98 -12.07
CA MET A 1167 22.95 -6.01 -11.79
C MET A 1167 23.65 -7.14 -12.56
N MET A 1168 23.06 -8.34 -12.59
CA MET A 1168 23.57 -9.49 -13.35
C MET A 1168 23.72 -9.17 -14.85
N LEU A 1169 22.73 -8.49 -15.46
CA LEU A 1169 22.77 -8.10 -16.88
C LEU A 1169 23.83 -7.02 -17.17
N LEU A 1170 24.01 -6.04 -16.27
CA LEU A 1170 24.98 -4.96 -16.43
C LEU A 1170 26.43 -5.34 -16.05
N SER A 1171 26.63 -6.48 -15.39
CA SER A 1171 27.92 -6.88 -14.81
C SER A 1171 29.02 -7.31 -15.78
N GLY A 1172 28.68 -7.57 -17.05
CA GLY A 1172 29.59 -8.24 -17.98
C GLY A 1172 29.65 -9.78 -17.85
N LEU A 1173 28.83 -10.38 -16.97
CA LEU A 1173 28.74 -11.84 -16.76
C LEU A 1173 28.13 -12.58 -17.96
N ILE A 1174 26.91 -12.22 -18.36
CA ILE A 1174 26.16 -12.95 -19.41
C ILE A 1174 26.55 -12.49 -20.82
N TRP A 1175 27.05 -11.27 -20.97
CA TRP A 1175 27.39 -10.67 -22.25
C TRP A 1175 28.47 -9.59 -22.07
N PRO A 1176 29.42 -9.40 -23.01
CA PRO A 1176 30.50 -8.40 -22.88
C PRO A 1176 29.98 -6.97 -22.77
N THR A 1177 30.67 -6.14 -21.97
CA THR A 1177 30.31 -4.72 -21.77
C THR A 1177 30.50 -3.90 -23.06
N GLU A 1178 31.34 -4.41 -23.95
CA GLU A 1178 31.71 -3.91 -25.27
C GLU A 1178 30.52 -3.87 -26.23
N ALA A 1179 29.48 -4.68 -25.97
CA ALA A 1179 28.22 -4.67 -26.70
C ALA A 1179 27.15 -3.72 -26.10
N MET A 1180 27.40 -3.12 -24.92
CA MET A 1180 26.47 -2.16 -24.31
C MET A 1180 26.63 -0.77 -24.96
N PRO A 1181 25.55 0.00 -25.16
CA PRO A 1181 25.61 1.40 -25.57
C PRO A 1181 26.51 2.24 -24.64
N ILE A 1182 27.18 3.25 -25.17
CA ILE A 1182 28.26 3.99 -24.48
C ILE A 1182 27.83 4.50 -23.08
N GLY A 1183 26.68 5.18 -22.98
CA GLY A 1183 26.17 5.67 -21.70
C GLY A 1183 25.85 4.57 -20.70
N LEU A 1184 25.28 3.45 -21.16
CA LEU A 1184 24.98 2.28 -20.32
C LEU A 1184 26.27 1.58 -19.84
N ARG A 1185 27.30 1.53 -20.69
CA ARG A 1185 28.63 0.98 -20.35
C ARG A 1185 29.35 1.81 -19.29
N ILE A 1186 29.26 3.14 -19.38
CA ILE A 1186 29.80 4.05 -18.35
C ILE A 1186 29.07 3.82 -17.02
N PHE A 1187 27.72 3.82 -17.04
CA PHE A 1187 26.93 3.50 -15.84
C PHE A 1187 27.30 2.14 -15.25
N ALA A 1188 27.37 1.09 -16.09
CA ALA A 1188 27.74 -0.25 -15.67
C ALA A 1188 29.13 -0.31 -15.00
N LYS A 1189 30.16 0.34 -15.56
CA LYS A 1189 31.51 0.36 -14.96
C LYS A 1189 31.57 1.11 -13.62
N CYS A 1190 30.61 1.98 -13.29
CA CYS A 1190 30.49 2.60 -11.96
C CYS A 1190 29.86 1.69 -10.89
N LEU A 1191 29.23 0.57 -11.26
CA LEU A 1191 28.55 -0.34 -10.33
C LEU A 1191 29.57 -1.23 -9.57
N PRO A 1192 29.28 -1.65 -8.32
CA PRO A 1192 30.25 -2.29 -7.43
C PRO A 1192 30.83 -3.64 -7.90
N PHE A 1193 30.25 -4.26 -8.94
CA PHE A 1193 30.62 -5.59 -9.43
C PHE A 1193 31.32 -5.60 -10.80
N THR A 1194 31.06 -4.63 -11.70
CA THR A 1194 31.46 -4.75 -13.11
C THR A 1194 32.99 -4.74 -13.30
N LEU A 1195 33.69 -3.73 -12.78
CA LEU A 1195 35.15 -3.64 -12.93
C LEU A 1195 35.92 -4.62 -12.03
N ILE A 1196 35.32 -5.10 -10.94
CA ILE A 1196 35.91 -6.18 -10.13
C ILE A 1196 35.73 -7.55 -10.79
N ILE A 1197 34.68 -7.77 -11.59
CA ILE A 1197 34.54 -8.96 -12.46
C ILE A 1197 35.54 -8.92 -13.61
N GLU A 1198 35.76 -7.76 -14.24
CA GLU A 1198 36.80 -7.56 -15.26
C GLU A 1198 38.20 -7.83 -14.66
N SER A 1199 38.45 -7.38 -13.43
CA SER A 1199 39.69 -7.66 -12.67
C SER A 1199 39.86 -9.16 -12.39
N MET A 1200 38.84 -9.81 -11.82
CA MET A 1200 38.83 -11.25 -11.49
C MET A 1200 39.08 -12.11 -12.74
N ARG A 1201 38.44 -11.75 -13.86
CA ARG A 1201 38.65 -12.36 -15.19
C ARG A 1201 40.10 -12.23 -15.66
N ASN A 1202 40.69 -11.03 -15.55
CA ASN A 1202 42.08 -10.79 -15.93
C ASN A 1202 43.08 -11.57 -15.06
N VAL A 1203 42.88 -11.65 -13.73
CA VAL A 1203 43.73 -12.47 -12.84
C VAL A 1203 43.66 -13.94 -13.22
N ILE A 1204 42.45 -14.50 -13.36
CA ILE A 1204 42.24 -15.93 -13.66
C ILE A 1204 42.84 -16.31 -15.02
N LYS A 1205 42.59 -15.52 -16.07
CA LYS A 1205 42.95 -15.90 -17.46
C LYS A 1205 44.25 -15.30 -18.02
N LYS A 1206 44.80 -14.23 -17.43
CA LYS A 1206 46.02 -13.58 -17.93
C LYS A 1206 47.16 -13.54 -16.91
N GLY A 1207 46.94 -14.00 -15.67
CA GLY A 1207 47.96 -14.04 -14.63
C GLY A 1207 48.34 -12.69 -14.03
N TRP A 1208 47.57 -11.63 -14.31
CA TRP A 1208 47.87 -10.25 -13.91
C TRP A 1208 47.95 -10.07 -12.38
N ALA A 1209 48.75 -9.09 -11.95
CA ALA A 1209 49.13 -8.85 -10.57
C ALA A 1209 48.33 -7.68 -9.95
N LEU A 1210 48.40 -7.55 -8.62
CA LEU A 1210 47.69 -6.48 -7.89
C LEU A 1210 48.10 -5.06 -8.34
N TRP A 1211 49.29 -4.90 -8.91
CA TRP A 1211 49.82 -3.62 -9.39
C TRP A 1211 49.25 -3.16 -10.74
N ASP A 1212 48.59 -4.05 -11.49
CA ASP A 1212 48.02 -3.72 -12.80
C ASP A 1212 46.85 -2.75 -12.65
N VAL A 1213 46.87 -1.67 -13.45
CA VAL A 1213 45.93 -0.53 -13.31
C VAL A 1213 44.46 -0.95 -13.36
N GLN A 1214 44.11 -1.94 -14.19
CA GLN A 1214 42.73 -2.44 -14.29
C GLN A 1214 42.29 -3.18 -13.01
N ILE A 1215 43.19 -3.90 -12.34
CA ILE A 1215 42.91 -4.60 -11.08
C ILE A 1215 42.79 -3.59 -9.93
N LEU A 1216 43.66 -2.58 -9.89
CA LEU A 1216 43.56 -1.46 -8.94
C LEU A 1216 42.24 -0.69 -9.10
N GLN A 1217 41.75 -0.50 -10.32
CA GLN A 1217 40.45 0.13 -10.59
C GLN A 1217 39.28 -0.70 -10.04
N GLY A 1218 39.24 -2.02 -10.30
CA GLY A 1218 38.18 -2.89 -9.79
C GLY A 1218 38.15 -3.00 -8.27
N VAL A 1219 39.32 -3.18 -7.64
CA VAL A 1219 39.46 -3.20 -6.17
C VAL A 1219 39.11 -1.84 -5.57
N GLY A 1220 39.58 -0.74 -6.18
CA GLY A 1220 39.31 0.63 -5.71
C GLY A 1220 37.82 0.98 -5.70
N ILE A 1221 37.08 0.61 -6.75
CA ILE A 1221 35.62 0.84 -6.84
C ILE A 1221 34.86 -0.04 -5.84
N CYS A 1222 35.27 -1.30 -5.65
CA CYS A 1222 34.71 -2.15 -4.61
C CYS A 1222 34.92 -1.54 -3.20
N MET A 1223 36.13 -1.06 -2.90
CA MET A 1223 36.45 -0.39 -1.63
C MET A 1223 35.68 0.93 -1.44
N PHE A 1224 35.51 1.73 -2.50
CA PHE A 1224 34.66 2.92 -2.47
C PHE A 1224 33.22 2.59 -2.08
N TRP A 1225 32.61 1.57 -2.70
CA TRP A 1225 31.24 1.17 -2.39
C TRP A 1225 31.08 0.57 -0.99
N ILE A 1226 32.07 -0.19 -0.50
CA ILE A 1226 32.09 -0.67 0.91
C ILE A 1226 32.03 0.52 1.88
N VAL A 1227 32.87 1.54 1.68
CA VAL A 1227 32.92 2.73 2.53
C VAL A 1227 31.65 3.57 2.39
N PHE A 1228 31.16 3.77 1.16
CA PHE A 1228 29.93 4.52 0.89
C PHE A 1228 28.72 3.90 1.57
N PHE A 1229 28.46 2.61 1.35
CA PHE A 1229 27.35 1.90 1.97
C PHE A 1229 27.47 1.86 3.51
N GLY A 1230 28.69 1.72 4.05
CA GLY A 1230 28.94 1.81 5.49
C GLY A 1230 28.55 3.17 6.09
N ILE A 1231 29.05 4.27 5.50
CA ILE A 1231 28.79 5.64 5.97
C ILE A 1231 27.29 5.97 5.90
N ILE A 1232 26.65 5.73 4.75
CA ILE A 1232 25.23 6.08 4.55
C ILE A 1232 24.32 5.21 5.43
N SER A 1233 24.66 3.94 5.69
CA SER A 1233 23.94 3.10 6.66
C SER A 1233 23.99 3.68 8.08
N ILE A 1234 25.18 4.08 8.55
CA ILE A 1234 25.36 4.68 9.88
C ILE A 1234 24.60 6.01 9.99
N TRP A 1235 24.61 6.82 8.92
CA TRP A 1235 23.87 8.08 8.85
C TRP A 1235 22.35 7.86 8.89
N MET A 1236 21.81 6.93 8.09
CA MET A 1236 20.38 6.60 8.09
C MET A 1236 19.92 5.96 9.42
N ILE A 1237 20.76 5.14 10.07
CA ILE A 1237 20.46 4.58 11.40
C ILE A 1237 20.47 5.67 12.49
N LYS A 1238 21.26 6.74 12.33
CA LYS A 1238 21.18 7.94 13.19
C LYS A 1238 19.94 8.78 12.92
N LEU A 1239 19.54 8.97 11.66
CA LEU A 1239 18.34 9.73 11.28
C LEU A 1239 17.01 9.05 11.66
N LYS A 1240 17.00 7.73 11.87
CA LYS A 1240 15.81 6.97 12.31
C LYS A 1240 15.61 6.96 13.85
N ARG A 1241 16.20 7.91 14.57
CA ARG A 1241 16.09 8.09 16.04
C ARG A 1241 15.63 9.52 16.38
#